data_AF-A0A6I3KJV6-F1
#
_entry.id   AF-A0A6I3KJV6-F1
#
_cell.length_a   1.000
_cell.length_b   1.000
_cell.length_c   1.000
_cell.angle_alpha   90.00
_cell.angle_beta   90.00
_cell.angle_gamma   90.00
#
_symmetry.space_group_name_H-M   'P 1'
#
loop_
_entity.id
_entity.type
_entity.pdbx_description
1 polymer ?
#
loop_
_entity_poly.entity_id
_entity_poly.type
_entity_poly.pdbx_seq_one_letter_code
_entity_poly.pdbx_strand_id
1 'polypeptide(L)'
;MPTGLNGIGQAEVPFWWALALFCAFVASINLIPHGNGVAIVTFAAAWCTIVLRNRDAASMDAAAALLLAAFAVRTVLPPYGTEPDAFAIKGVGNVLFLVGLYGLVRVAALHLTFPTILRVLGIAAFLCAVASLTYYFWGHQPRLEFIGRSGNPILGAGGVVPGLAGLWVLGMQSSHPRERVLAWSMSVPILLSLYCAGSRGPLLAMIVAACATPLVLRMRGGWPIVLAAGVAWVIVSSAVLLDGPISRSLCEAVPLACRGSHRMQAWTEAFQSIKDHPWLGVGIHYRFDSDVAVHAHNGLIGLAMLYGLPLLLVFLAFLMVVARSISRERSRAERTWLTFMVVFAFGYMGSDLSDPLRFVNTHYLFLWLPLFMARNTSMVEGRFESMQSKLTGPAESRSDTLPVYFINMDRATDRRAHIEQALSQPGLLPARIASVTCPDDIAGISFAKVSTAEASCYASHITAWRALLAGTHPYCLVVEDDAKLPLELASIIGAIVASLPPGWGIVHLYSDERRAVRPLRSIEGRHTLVRYSRVPSGAVGYLISREGAKRMSVPGTRTWPVDTDTRRPWVWGLESYGVVPPIISHSGIFTGSIVERSRRRRGLRLGSPLRTPVSALWNVRRLGFGWWLYCLWANSTLRLSTGPNSRSSMTTQPSLESTRD
;
A
#
# COMPACT_ATOMS: atom_id res chain seq x y z
N MET A 1 47.65 7.14 7.23
CA MET A 1 46.49 7.11 8.13
C MET A 1 45.46 6.15 7.55
N PRO A 2 45.11 5.06 8.24
CA PRO A 2 44.14 4.11 7.71
C PRO A 2 42.70 4.62 7.89
N THR A 3 41.94 4.46 6.82
CA THR A 3 40.49 4.19 6.68
C THR A 3 39.67 3.97 7.96
N GLY A 4 38.52 4.64 8.08
CA GLY A 4 37.55 4.29 9.14
C GLY A 4 36.24 5.08 9.20
N LEU A 5 35.47 5.19 8.12
CA LEU A 5 34.04 5.59 8.20
C LEU A 5 33.09 4.83 7.24
N ASN A 6 33.51 3.69 6.69
CA ASN A 6 32.62 2.78 5.93
C ASN A 6 32.17 1.57 6.77
N GLY A 7 32.06 1.75 8.09
CA GLY A 7 31.90 0.66 9.05
C GLY A 7 30.69 0.74 9.98
N ILE A 8 29.70 1.59 9.73
CA ILE A 8 28.40 1.39 10.40
C ILE A 8 27.64 0.38 9.54
N GLY A 9 27.86 -0.90 9.84
CA GLY A 9 27.05 -1.98 9.27
C GLY A 9 25.58 -1.62 9.36
N GLN A 10 24.80 -1.99 8.34
CA GLN A 10 23.34 -1.98 8.41
C GLN A 10 22.89 -2.97 9.49
N ALA A 11 23.03 -2.57 10.76
CA ALA A 11 22.52 -3.33 11.88
C ALA A 11 21.00 -3.35 11.74
N GLU A 12 20.45 -4.54 11.49
CA GLU A 12 19.00 -4.76 11.49
C GLU A 12 18.39 -4.13 12.75
N VAL A 13 17.22 -3.50 12.61
CA VAL A 13 16.52 -2.95 13.77
C VAL A 13 16.17 -4.14 14.67
N PRO A 14 16.66 -4.17 15.92
CA PRO A 14 16.40 -5.31 16.80
C PRO A 14 14.90 -5.41 17.11
N PHE A 15 14.35 -6.63 17.12
CA PHE A 15 12.98 -6.92 17.57
C PHE A 15 12.65 -6.21 18.90
N TRP A 16 13.58 -6.29 19.86
CA TRP A 16 13.44 -5.69 21.19
C TRP A 16 13.32 -4.17 21.17
N TRP A 17 13.95 -3.49 20.21
CA TRP A 17 13.81 -2.04 20.05
C TRP A 17 12.42 -1.65 19.57
N ALA A 18 11.92 -2.31 18.53
CA ALA A 18 10.56 -2.09 18.05
C ALA A 18 9.52 -2.42 19.12
N LEU A 19 9.74 -3.49 19.89
CA LEU A 19 8.89 -3.88 21.00
C LEU A 19 8.91 -2.83 22.11
N ALA A 20 10.08 -2.35 22.51
CA ALA A 20 10.23 -1.33 23.54
C ALA A 20 9.52 -0.02 23.14
N LEU A 21 9.68 0.43 21.90
CA LEU A 21 8.96 1.61 21.39
C LEU A 21 7.45 1.41 21.45
N PHE A 22 6.95 0.27 20.98
CA PHE A 22 5.51 0.01 20.98
C PHE A 22 4.95 -0.10 22.41
N CYS A 23 5.64 -0.80 23.31
CA CYS A 23 5.29 -0.87 24.73
C CYS A 23 5.27 0.50 25.40
N ALA A 24 6.29 1.35 25.15
CA ALA A 24 6.36 2.69 25.70
C ALA A 24 5.18 3.55 25.26
N PHE A 25 4.80 3.49 23.99
CA PHE A 25 3.62 4.18 23.48
C PHE A 25 2.32 3.69 24.14
N VAL A 26 2.08 2.38 24.19
CA VAL A 26 0.85 1.82 24.77
C VAL A 26 0.77 2.12 26.28
N ALA A 27 1.88 2.01 27.01
CA ALA A 27 1.98 2.37 28.42
C ALA A 27 1.77 3.88 28.64
N SER A 28 2.29 4.72 27.74
CA SER A 28 2.10 6.18 27.84
C SER A 28 0.64 6.60 27.82
N ILE A 29 -0.25 5.80 27.20
CA ILE A 29 -1.68 6.08 27.14
C ILE A 29 -2.42 5.44 28.31
N ASN A 30 -2.15 4.17 28.61
CA ASN A 30 -2.92 3.39 29.59
C ASN A 30 -2.45 3.52 31.04
N LEU A 31 -1.21 3.94 31.28
CA LEU A 31 -0.61 3.88 32.63
C LEU A 31 -0.05 5.22 33.11
N ILE A 32 0.26 6.16 32.20
CA ILE A 32 0.85 7.46 32.56
C ILE A 32 -0.24 8.56 32.52
N PRO A 33 -0.55 9.24 33.63
CA PRO A 33 -1.68 10.18 33.70
C PRO A 33 -1.42 11.52 32.99
N HIS A 34 -0.17 12.00 32.95
CA HIS A 34 0.15 13.34 32.44
C HIS A 34 1.39 13.35 31.53
N GLY A 35 1.42 14.30 30.59
CA GLY A 35 2.59 14.63 29.78
C GLY A 35 2.73 13.84 28.47
N ASN A 36 3.03 14.54 27.37
CA ASN A 36 3.28 13.95 26.05
C ASN A 36 4.69 13.36 25.88
N GLY A 37 5.58 13.55 26.86
CA GLY A 37 7.02 13.29 26.72
C GLY A 37 7.36 11.88 26.19
N VAL A 38 6.81 10.84 26.81
CA VAL A 38 7.06 9.45 26.39
C VAL A 38 6.62 9.24 24.94
N ALA A 39 5.41 9.65 24.57
CA ALA A 39 4.92 9.49 23.20
C ALA A 39 5.76 10.28 22.17
N ILE A 40 6.17 11.52 22.49
CA ILE A 40 7.03 12.35 21.63
C ILE A 40 8.36 11.63 21.40
N VAL A 41 9.02 11.17 22.46
CA VAL A 41 10.30 10.46 22.38
C VAL A 41 10.15 9.18 21.57
N THR A 42 9.10 8.40 21.82
CA THR A 42 8.81 7.18 21.07
C THR A 42 8.59 7.44 19.58
N PHE A 43 7.82 8.48 19.22
CA PHE A 43 7.55 8.84 17.83
C PHE A 43 8.79 9.34 17.11
N ALA A 44 9.57 10.21 17.75
CA ALA A 44 10.85 10.67 17.21
C ALA A 44 11.82 9.50 17.00
N ALA A 45 11.95 8.62 17.99
CA ALA A 45 12.78 7.42 17.91
C ALA A 45 12.34 6.47 16.79
N ALA A 46 11.03 6.28 16.57
CA ALA A 46 10.50 5.50 15.47
C ALA A 46 10.89 6.08 14.10
N TRP A 47 10.73 7.39 13.90
CA TRP A 47 11.12 8.03 12.64
C TRP A 47 12.63 8.05 12.43
N CYS A 48 13.43 8.30 13.46
CA CYS A 48 14.88 8.13 13.40
C CYS A 48 15.26 6.71 12.97
N THR A 49 14.58 5.69 13.50
CA THR A 49 14.80 4.29 13.12
C THR A 49 14.51 4.07 11.62
N ILE A 50 13.40 4.60 11.11
CA ILE A 50 13.04 4.51 9.69
C ILE A 50 14.06 5.23 8.82
N VAL A 51 14.40 6.48 9.12
CA VAL A 51 15.29 7.30 8.28
C VAL A 51 16.73 6.76 8.27
N LEU A 52 17.24 6.31 9.42
CA LEU A 52 18.61 5.83 9.55
C LEU A 52 18.78 4.40 9.04
N ARG A 53 17.76 3.54 9.17
CA ARG A 53 17.92 2.09 8.94
C ARG A 53 16.99 1.49 7.87
N ASN A 54 15.98 2.22 7.39
CA ASN A 54 15.04 1.76 6.35
C ASN A 54 14.58 2.95 5.47
N ARG A 55 15.49 3.59 4.73
CA ARG A 55 15.18 4.76 3.89
C ARG A 55 14.04 4.52 2.89
N ASP A 56 13.92 3.31 2.35
CA ASP A 56 12.82 2.94 1.44
C ASP A 56 11.44 2.87 2.14
N ALA A 57 11.42 2.75 3.48
CA ALA A 57 10.20 2.77 4.28
C ALA A 57 9.84 4.18 4.79
N ALA A 58 10.65 5.20 4.48
CA ALA A 58 10.40 6.58 4.90
C ALA A 58 9.21 7.24 4.17
N SER A 59 8.84 6.74 2.99
CA SER A 59 7.67 7.26 2.27
C SER A 59 6.38 6.76 2.91
N MET A 60 5.52 7.70 3.31
CA MET A 60 4.19 7.43 3.83
C MET A 60 3.25 6.93 2.71
N ASP A 61 2.25 6.12 3.08
CA ASP A 61 1.21 5.72 2.14
C ASP A 61 0.48 6.96 1.59
N ALA A 62 0.20 6.97 0.29
CA ALA A 62 -0.36 8.16 -0.38
C ALA A 62 -1.74 8.56 0.17
N ALA A 63 -2.58 7.59 0.57
CA ALA A 63 -3.90 7.89 1.13
C ALA A 63 -3.79 8.46 2.54
N ALA A 64 -2.89 7.91 3.37
CA ALA A 64 -2.59 8.46 4.69
C ALA A 64 -1.96 9.87 4.58
N ALA A 65 -1.05 10.08 3.62
CA ALA A 65 -0.43 11.38 3.36
C ALA A 65 -1.45 12.43 2.94
N LEU A 66 -2.36 12.08 2.03
CA LEU A 66 -3.42 12.97 1.59
C LEU A 66 -4.33 13.35 2.76
N LEU A 67 -4.73 12.39 3.60
CA LEU A 67 -5.57 12.65 4.76
C LEU A 67 -4.87 13.58 5.77
N LEU A 68 -3.62 13.29 6.13
CA LEU A 68 -2.86 14.13 7.08
C LEU A 68 -2.57 15.52 6.51
N ALA A 69 -2.32 15.64 5.21
CA ALA A 69 -2.17 16.94 4.55
C ALA A 69 -3.48 17.74 4.59
N ALA A 70 -4.63 17.09 4.35
CA ALA A 70 -5.93 17.76 4.42
C ALA A 70 -6.25 18.24 5.85
N PHE A 71 -5.90 17.45 6.88
CA PHE A 71 -5.93 17.92 8.27
C PHE A 71 -4.97 19.09 8.50
N ALA A 72 -3.73 19.02 8.02
CA ALA A 72 -2.72 20.07 8.18
C ALA A 72 -3.16 21.42 7.60
N VAL A 73 -3.74 21.41 6.39
CA VAL A 73 -4.26 22.62 5.75
C VAL A 73 -5.29 23.29 6.66
N ARG A 74 -6.18 22.52 7.27
CA ARG A 74 -7.20 23.08 8.15
C ARG A 74 -6.66 23.52 9.51
N THR A 75 -5.68 22.82 10.09
CA THR A 75 -5.15 23.17 11.42
C THR A 75 -4.29 24.42 11.44
N VAL A 76 -3.81 24.89 10.28
CA VAL A 76 -3.07 26.15 10.13
C VAL A 76 -4.00 27.36 10.04
N LEU A 77 -5.27 27.17 9.67
CA LEU A 77 -6.24 28.26 9.59
C LEU A 77 -6.81 28.58 10.99
N PRO A 78 -6.95 29.88 11.35
CA PRO A 78 -7.54 30.26 12.63
C PRO A 78 -8.99 29.77 12.73
N PRO A 79 -9.49 29.53 13.96
CA PRO A 79 -10.92 29.40 14.17
C PRO A 79 -11.68 30.62 13.62
N TYR A 80 -12.87 30.41 13.10
CA TYR A 80 -13.71 31.53 12.63
C TYR A 80 -13.97 32.49 13.79
N GLY A 81 -13.80 33.79 13.54
CA GLY A 81 -14.00 34.83 14.56
C GLY A 81 -12.84 35.03 15.55
N THR A 82 -11.66 34.47 15.30
CA THR A 82 -10.48 34.65 16.18
C THR A 82 -9.27 35.23 15.42
N GLU A 83 -8.46 36.05 16.11
CA GLU A 83 -7.25 36.63 15.51
C GLU A 83 -6.13 35.58 15.31
N PRO A 84 -5.27 35.72 14.27
CA PRO A 84 -4.38 34.65 13.80
C PRO A 84 -3.27 34.22 14.79
N ASP A 85 -2.92 35.07 15.76
CA ASP A 85 -1.55 35.06 16.33
C ASP A 85 -1.32 34.04 17.46
N ALA A 86 -2.36 33.35 17.95
CA ALA A 86 -2.24 32.44 19.11
C ALA A 86 -2.44 30.93 18.81
N PHE A 87 -2.91 30.55 17.61
CA PHE A 87 -3.56 29.24 17.43
C PHE A 87 -2.82 28.22 16.53
N ALA A 88 -1.93 28.67 15.64
CA ALA A 88 -1.28 27.81 14.64
C ALA A 88 -0.38 26.71 15.25
N ILE A 89 0.32 27.00 16.36
CA ILE A 89 1.34 26.11 16.93
C ILE A 89 0.73 24.81 17.50
N LYS A 90 -0.42 24.89 18.19
CA LYS A 90 -1.07 23.71 18.80
C LYS A 90 -1.71 22.79 17.75
N GLY A 91 -2.24 23.35 16.66
CA GLY A 91 -2.88 22.56 15.59
C GLY A 91 -1.89 21.76 14.76
N VAL A 92 -0.74 22.35 14.43
CA VAL A 92 0.37 21.67 13.75
C VAL A 92 0.89 20.51 14.60
N GLY A 93 0.98 20.70 15.93
CA GLY A 93 1.37 19.65 16.86
C GLY A 93 0.53 18.37 16.74
N ASN A 94 -0.80 18.48 16.69
CA ASN A 94 -1.70 17.31 16.62
C ASN A 94 -1.49 16.48 15.34
N VAL A 95 -1.26 17.13 14.19
CA VAL A 95 -0.99 16.42 12.93
C VAL A 95 0.38 15.74 12.99
N LEU A 96 1.40 16.40 13.54
CA LEU A 96 2.73 15.82 13.73
C LEU A 96 2.69 14.58 14.65
N PHE A 97 1.82 14.57 15.66
CA PHE A 97 1.62 13.38 16.49
C PHE A 97 1.03 12.20 15.70
N LEU A 98 0.09 12.43 14.77
CA LEU A 98 -0.39 11.36 13.88
C LEU A 98 0.66 10.87 12.90
N VAL A 99 1.49 11.78 12.37
CA VAL A 99 2.68 11.40 11.59
C VAL A 99 3.61 10.53 12.45
N GLY A 100 3.84 10.92 13.69
CA GLY A 100 4.59 10.16 14.69
C GLY A 100 4.04 8.75 14.92
N LEU A 101 2.73 8.64 15.17
CA LEU A 101 2.03 7.37 15.32
C LEU A 101 2.16 6.52 14.06
N TYR A 102 2.00 7.09 12.87
CA TYR A 102 2.17 6.35 11.62
C TYR A 102 3.57 5.74 11.52
N GLY A 103 4.61 6.52 11.86
CA GLY A 103 5.99 6.04 11.92
C GLY A 103 6.17 4.89 12.93
N LEU A 104 5.60 5.01 14.13
CA LEU A 104 5.63 3.94 15.11
C LEU A 104 4.93 2.66 14.61
N VAL A 105 3.73 2.79 14.05
CA VAL A 105 2.98 1.66 13.48
C VAL A 105 3.76 1.01 12.35
N ARG A 106 4.48 1.81 11.55
CA ARG A 106 5.36 1.31 10.49
C ARG A 106 6.51 0.48 11.06
N VAL A 107 7.22 0.98 12.08
CA VAL A 107 8.29 0.23 12.76
C VAL A 107 7.73 -1.06 13.37
N ALA A 108 6.59 -1.00 14.06
CA ALA A 108 5.93 -2.17 14.62
C ALA A 108 5.57 -3.19 13.54
N ALA A 109 4.94 -2.78 12.43
CA ALA A 109 4.56 -3.68 11.34
C ALA A 109 5.76 -4.34 10.64
N LEU A 110 6.92 -3.66 10.59
CA LEU A 110 8.12 -4.19 9.98
C LEU A 110 8.88 -5.20 10.85
N HIS A 111 8.72 -5.12 12.18
CA HIS A 111 9.60 -5.81 13.12
C HIS A 111 8.87 -6.65 14.18
N LEU A 112 7.57 -6.47 14.37
CA LEU A 112 6.76 -7.22 15.33
C LEU A 112 5.74 -8.09 14.59
N THR A 113 5.49 -9.28 15.14
CA THR A 113 4.39 -10.12 14.67
C THR A 113 3.05 -9.59 15.20
N PHE A 114 1.98 -9.79 14.43
CA PHE A 114 0.64 -9.34 14.84
C PHE A 114 0.20 -9.88 16.22
N PRO A 115 0.43 -11.17 16.57
CA PRO A 115 0.14 -11.67 17.93
C PRO A 115 0.91 -10.93 19.02
N THR A 116 2.16 -10.53 18.79
CA THR A 116 2.94 -9.75 19.75
C THR A 116 2.31 -8.38 20.00
N ILE A 117 1.84 -7.71 18.94
CA ILE A 117 1.11 -6.44 19.05
C ILE A 117 -0.15 -6.62 19.91
N LEU A 118 -0.94 -7.67 19.65
CA LEU A 118 -2.15 -7.96 20.43
C LEU A 118 -1.84 -8.24 21.91
N ARG A 119 -0.76 -8.96 22.21
CA ARG A 119 -0.33 -9.22 23.60
C ARG A 119 0.03 -7.93 24.32
N VAL A 120 0.79 -7.03 23.69
CA VAL A 120 1.16 -5.74 24.30
C VAL A 120 -0.09 -4.92 24.62
N LEU A 121 -1.03 -4.82 23.66
CA LEU A 121 -2.30 -4.12 23.86
C LEU A 121 -3.13 -4.77 24.99
N GLY A 122 -3.23 -6.10 24.99
CA GLY A 122 -3.99 -6.86 25.99
C GLY A 122 -3.41 -6.75 27.40
N ILE A 123 -2.09 -6.86 27.55
CA ILE A 123 -1.39 -6.70 28.84
C ILE A 123 -1.58 -5.29 29.38
N ALA A 124 -1.39 -4.26 28.56
CA ALA A 124 -1.57 -2.88 29.01
C ALA A 124 -3.02 -2.59 29.42
N ALA A 125 -4.00 -3.06 28.66
CA ALA A 125 -5.42 -2.93 29.00
C ALA A 125 -5.77 -3.66 30.30
N PHE A 126 -5.24 -4.87 30.51
CA PHE A 126 -5.40 -5.64 31.73
C PHE A 126 -4.81 -4.91 32.95
N LEU A 127 -3.56 -4.43 32.86
CA LEU A 127 -2.91 -3.69 33.95
C LEU A 127 -3.67 -2.41 34.29
N CYS A 128 -4.11 -1.67 33.27
CA CYS A 128 -4.96 -0.49 33.45
C CYS A 128 -6.27 -0.85 34.17
N ALA A 129 -6.96 -1.91 33.72
CA ALA A 129 -8.23 -2.33 34.31
C ALA A 129 -8.09 -2.75 35.77
N VAL A 130 -7.09 -3.57 36.10
CA VAL A 130 -6.83 -4.03 37.47
C VAL A 130 -6.53 -2.85 38.38
N ALA A 131 -5.60 -1.97 38.00
CA ALA A 131 -5.27 -0.82 38.82
C ALA A 131 -6.46 0.13 39.02
N SER A 132 -7.28 0.34 37.98
CA SER A 132 -8.48 1.19 38.05
C SER A 132 -9.57 0.57 38.94
N LEU A 133 -9.75 -0.75 38.88
CA LEU A 133 -10.69 -1.48 39.75
C LEU A 133 -10.25 -1.42 41.20
N THR A 134 -8.97 -1.61 41.48
CA THR A 134 -8.43 -1.47 42.84
C THR A 134 -8.72 -0.08 43.41
N TYR A 135 -8.45 0.97 42.62
CA TYR A 135 -8.74 2.34 43.03
C TYR A 135 -10.24 2.59 43.23
N TYR A 136 -11.09 2.06 42.35
CA TYR A 136 -12.54 2.18 42.42
C TYR A 136 -13.14 1.55 43.69
N PHE A 137 -12.78 0.29 43.98
CA PHE A 137 -13.29 -0.42 45.15
C PHE A 137 -12.72 0.12 46.47
N TRP A 138 -11.49 0.64 46.45
CA TRP A 138 -10.91 1.28 47.63
C TRP A 138 -11.49 2.67 47.89
N GLY A 139 -11.66 3.47 46.84
CA GLY A 139 -12.00 4.89 46.92
C GLY A 139 -13.49 5.21 47.02
N HIS A 140 -14.39 4.21 47.01
CA HIS A 140 -15.85 4.39 47.07
C HIS A 140 -16.39 5.39 46.03
N GLN A 141 -15.78 5.41 44.85
CA GLN A 141 -16.17 6.33 43.78
C GLN A 141 -17.51 5.89 43.16
N PRO A 142 -18.37 6.83 42.71
CA PRO A 142 -19.65 6.49 42.10
C PRO A 142 -19.52 5.84 40.71
N ARG A 143 -18.34 5.96 40.09
CA ARG A 143 -17.99 5.36 38.79
C ARG A 143 -16.50 5.04 38.76
N LEU A 144 -16.12 4.02 38.00
CA LEU A 144 -14.72 3.75 37.76
C LEU A 144 -14.14 4.80 36.80
N GLU A 145 -13.06 5.44 37.24
CA GLU A 145 -12.21 6.26 36.38
C GLU A 145 -10.95 5.46 36.04
N PHE A 146 -10.62 5.40 34.75
CA PHE A 146 -9.46 4.65 34.31
C PHE A 146 -8.18 5.41 34.67
N ILE A 147 -7.14 4.67 35.04
CA ILE A 147 -5.80 5.25 35.21
C ILE A 147 -5.17 5.57 33.84
N GLY A 148 -4.10 6.37 33.86
CA GLY A 148 -3.42 6.83 32.65
C GLY A 148 -4.08 8.07 32.05
N ARG A 149 -3.72 8.39 30.80
CA ARG A 149 -4.16 9.64 30.14
C ARG A 149 -5.66 9.70 29.89
N SER A 150 -6.28 8.52 29.90
CA SER A 150 -7.69 8.36 29.65
C SER A 150 -8.55 8.58 30.89
N GLY A 151 -7.95 9.01 32.03
CA GLY A 151 -8.47 9.57 33.30
C GLY A 151 -9.93 9.99 33.41
N ASN A 152 -10.83 9.15 32.93
CA ASN A 152 -12.23 9.45 32.64
C ASN A 152 -12.92 8.13 32.27
N PRO A 153 -14.15 7.88 32.71
CA PRO A 153 -14.85 6.64 32.43
C PRO A 153 -15.11 6.39 30.94
N ILE A 154 -15.40 7.44 30.18
CA ILE A 154 -15.75 7.35 28.76
C ILE A 154 -14.46 7.13 27.95
N LEU A 155 -13.50 8.05 28.08
CA LEU A 155 -12.24 7.98 27.34
C LEU A 155 -11.45 6.71 27.69
N GLY A 156 -11.47 6.28 28.95
CA GLY A 156 -10.79 5.07 29.39
C GLY A 156 -11.43 3.79 28.87
N ALA A 157 -12.76 3.74 28.80
CA ALA A 157 -13.46 2.61 28.20
C ALA A 157 -13.06 2.40 26.74
N GLY A 158 -12.93 3.48 25.96
CA GLY A 158 -12.40 3.40 24.60
C GLY A 158 -10.94 2.91 24.51
N GLY A 159 -10.14 3.09 25.56
CA GLY A 159 -8.70 2.82 25.56
C GLY A 159 -8.35 1.37 25.82
N VAL A 160 -9.18 0.68 26.60
CA VAL A 160 -8.99 -0.73 26.95
C VAL A 160 -9.59 -1.70 25.92
N VAL A 161 -10.56 -1.25 25.11
CA VAL A 161 -11.23 -2.10 24.11
C VAL A 161 -10.29 -2.65 23.03
N PRO A 162 -9.30 -1.91 22.48
CA PRO A 162 -8.32 -2.49 21.56
C PRO A 162 -7.57 -3.69 22.14
N GLY A 163 -7.23 -3.64 23.44
CA GLY A 163 -6.61 -4.74 24.18
C GLY A 163 -7.57 -5.91 24.38
N LEU A 164 -8.81 -5.64 24.80
CA LEU A 164 -9.86 -6.66 24.93
C LEU A 164 -10.13 -7.39 23.60
N ALA A 165 -10.24 -6.64 22.50
CA ALA A 165 -10.40 -7.21 21.16
C ALA A 165 -9.20 -8.05 20.74
N GLY A 166 -7.98 -7.64 21.14
CA GLY A 166 -6.77 -8.41 20.93
C GLY A 166 -6.78 -9.74 21.69
N LEU A 167 -7.14 -9.71 22.97
CA LEU A 167 -7.29 -10.91 23.80
C LEU A 167 -8.39 -11.85 23.27
N TRP A 168 -9.51 -11.29 22.80
CA TRP A 168 -10.57 -12.07 22.15
C TRP A 168 -10.06 -12.84 20.92
N VAL A 169 -9.29 -12.17 20.04
CA VAL A 169 -8.70 -12.81 18.86
C VAL A 169 -7.66 -13.87 19.26
N LEU A 170 -6.79 -13.59 20.24
CA LEU A 170 -5.82 -14.57 20.75
C LEU A 170 -6.53 -15.79 21.37
N GLY A 171 -7.58 -15.56 22.16
CA GLY A 171 -8.37 -16.58 22.83
C GLY A 171 -9.15 -17.50 21.89
N MET A 172 -9.56 -16.97 20.73
CA MET A 172 -10.26 -17.74 19.69
C MET A 172 -9.33 -18.43 18.69
N GLN A 173 -8.17 -17.84 18.38
CA GLN A 173 -7.36 -18.26 17.23
C GLN A 173 -5.98 -18.81 17.59
N SER A 174 -5.54 -18.75 18.86
CA SER A 174 -4.28 -19.37 19.29
C SER A 174 -4.39 -20.90 19.29
N SER A 175 -3.34 -21.56 18.78
CA SER A 175 -3.15 -23.02 18.83
C SER A 175 -2.68 -23.50 20.21
N HIS A 176 -2.21 -22.60 21.08
CA HIS A 176 -1.68 -22.97 22.39
C HIS A 176 -2.75 -22.82 23.50
N PRO A 177 -3.10 -23.90 24.22
CA PRO A 177 -4.17 -23.87 25.23
C PRO A 177 -3.87 -22.90 26.37
N ARG A 178 -2.60 -22.79 26.81
CA ARG A 178 -2.18 -21.84 27.85
C ARG A 178 -2.43 -20.39 27.44
N GLU A 179 -2.17 -20.04 26.18
CA GLU A 179 -2.39 -18.69 25.67
C GLU A 179 -3.89 -18.37 25.61
N ARG A 180 -4.72 -19.34 25.22
CA ARG A 180 -6.17 -19.17 25.25
C ARG A 180 -6.69 -18.90 26.66
N VAL A 181 -6.29 -19.71 27.63
CA VAL A 181 -6.70 -19.53 29.04
C VAL A 181 -6.26 -18.16 29.54
N LEU A 182 -5.00 -17.79 29.33
CA LEU A 182 -4.49 -16.48 29.75
C LEU A 182 -5.28 -15.32 29.13
N ALA A 183 -5.57 -15.39 27.83
CA ALA A 183 -6.30 -14.34 27.13
C ALA A 183 -7.74 -14.16 27.68
N TRP A 184 -8.44 -15.27 27.95
CA TRP A 184 -9.78 -15.22 28.54
C TRP A 184 -9.74 -14.71 29.99
N SER A 185 -8.79 -15.19 30.82
CA SER A 185 -8.63 -14.72 32.19
C SER A 185 -8.34 -13.22 32.28
N MET A 186 -7.48 -12.70 31.40
CA MET A 186 -7.17 -11.27 31.34
C MET A 186 -8.34 -10.41 30.84
N SER A 187 -9.28 -10.99 30.10
CA SER A 187 -10.46 -10.26 29.58
C SER A 187 -11.48 -9.95 30.68
N VAL A 188 -11.54 -10.76 31.75
CA VAL A 188 -12.51 -10.62 32.84
C VAL A 188 -12.42 -9.27 33.57
N PRO A 189 -11.26 -8.84 34.11
CA PRO A 189 -11.18 -7.54 34.78
C PRO A 189 -11.37 -6.37 33.81
N ILE A 190 -11.02 -6.52 32.53
CA ILE A 190 -11.28 -5.48 31.53
C ILE A 190 -12.78 -5.28 31.35
N LEU A 191 -13.55 -6.37 31.16
CA LEU A 191 -15.01 -6.32 31.06
C LEU A 191 -15.66 -5.76 32.33
N LEU A 192 -15.18 -6.17 33.51
CA LEU A 192 -15.65 -5.63 34.78
C LEU A 192 -15.39 -4.12 34.89
N SER A 193 -14.19 -3.66 34.49
CA SER A 193 -13.88 -2.22 34.49
C SER A 193 -14.76 -1.42 33.53
N LEU A 194 -15.08 -1.97 32.35
CA LEU A 194 -15.98 -1.35 31.38
C LEU A 194 -17.41 -1.22 31.92
N TYR A 195 -17.87 -2.22 32.66
CA TYR A 195 -19.16 -2.18 33.34
C TYR A 195 -19.16 -1.13 34.47
N CYS A 196 -18.17 -1.17 35.37
CA CYS A 196 -18.04 -0.22 36.48
C CYS A 196 -17.79 1.23 36.04
N ALA A 197 -17.26 1.45 34.84
CA ALA A 197 -17.12 2.79 34.25
C ALA A 197 -18.48 3.44 33.92
N GLY A 198 -19.57 2.67 33.87
CA GLY A 198 -20.91 3.21 33.69
C GLY A 198 -21.15 3.86 32.31
N SER A 199 -20.31 3.57 31.31
CA SER A 199 -20.30 4.27 30.02
C SER A 199 -21.01 3.47 28.92
N ARG A 200 -22.28 3.80 28.67
CA ARG A 200 -23.17 3.10 27.71
C ARG A 200 -22.67 3.10 26.28
N GLY A 201 -22.12 4.22 25.81
CA GLY A 201 -21.68 4.41 24.42
C GLY A 201 -20.62 3.40 23.96
N PRO A 202 -19.44 3.34 24.62
CA PRO A 202 -18.42 2.34 24.31
C PRO A 202 -18.92 0.90 24.47
N LEU A 203 -19.74 0.60 25.49
CA LEU A 203 -20.31 -0.74 25.69
C LEU A 203 -21.20 -1.16 24.52
N LEU A 204 -22.13 -0.30 24.10
CA LEU A 204 -23.02 -0.57 22.96
C LEU A 204 -22.21 -0.71 21.66
N ALA A 205 -21.24 0.18 21.42
CA ALA A 205 -20.36 0.10 20.26
C ALA A 205 -19.57 -1.22 20.22
N MET A 206 -19.10 -1.68 21.38
CA MET A 206 -18.38 -2.96 21.51
C MET A 206 -19.29 -4.16 21.20
N ILE A 207 -20.53 -4.16 21.72
CA ILE A 207 -21.51 -5.23 21.46
C ILE A 207 -21.84 -5.28 19.97
N VAL A 208 -22.13 -4.12 19.35
CA VAL A 208 -22.42 -4.03 17.91
C VAL A 208 -21.24 -4.53 17.09
N ALA A 209 -20.01 -4.13 17.44
CA ALA A 209 -18.80 -4.60 16.76
C ALA A 209 -18.60 -6.12 16.89
N ALA A 210 -18.87 -6.70 18.07
CA ALA A 210 -18.77 -8.14 18.33
C ALA A 210 -19.78 -8.93 17.50
N CYS A 211 -21.02 -8.44 17.36
CA CYS A 211 -22.06 -9.07 16.55
C CYS A 211 -21.82 -8.89 15.04
N ALA A 212 -21.38 -7.72 14.60
CA ALA A 212 -21.21 -7.41 13.18
C ALA A 212 -19.98 -8.10 12.58
N THR A 213 -18.88 -8.22 13.33
CA THR A 213 -17.60 -8.71 12.80
C THR A 213 -17.71 -10.10 12.16
N PRO A 214 -18.28 -11.14 12.80
CA PRO A 214 -18.43 -12.47 12.19
C PRO A 214 -19.26 -12.47 10.91
N LEU A 215 -20.29 -11.60 10.82
CA LEU A 215 -21.14 -11.47 9.64
C LEU A 215 -20.37 -10.81 8.49
N VAL A 216 -19.69 -9.70 8.77
CA VAL A 216 -18.89 -8.95 7.80
C VAL A 216 -17.78 -9.83 7.20
N LEU A 217 -17.13 -10.66 8.03
CA LEU A 217 -16.05 -11.55 7.59
C LEU A 217 -16.49 -12.65 6.61
N ARG A 218 -17.80 -12.92 6.46
CA ARG A 218 -18.35 -13.85 5.46
C ARG A 218 -18.56 -13.19 4.10
N MET A 219 -18.56 -11.86 4.04
CA MET A 219 -18.83 -11.09 2.83
C MET A 219 -17.53 -10.76 2.09
N ARG A 220 -17.63 -10.55 0.76
CA ARG A 220 -16.48 -10.23 -0.09
C ARG A 220 -16.35 -8.72 -0.32
N GLY A 221 -15.11 -8.23 -0.33
CA GLY A 221 -14.75 -6.84 -0.61
C GLY A 221 -14.76 -5.94 0.63
N GLY A 222 -14.35 -4.68 0.45
CA GLY A 222 -14.25 -3.71 1.55
C GLY A 222 -15.56 -3.02 1.93
N TRP A 223 -16.55 -2.96 1.03
CA TRP A 223 -17.80 -2.26 1.28
C TRP A 223 -18.61 -2.78 2.50
N PRO A 224 -18.63 -4.09 2.84
CA PRO A 224 -19.37 -4.57 4.01
C PRO A 224 -18.82 -4.03 5.33
N ILE A 225 -17.51 -3.78 5.40
CA ILE A 225 -16.86 -3.18 6.58
C ILE A 225 -17.30 -1.73 6.73
N VAL A 226 -17.34 -0.97 5.63
CA VAL A 226 -17.83 0.42 5.62
C VAL A 226 -19.30 0.49 6.01
N LEU A 227 -20.13 -0.40 5.46
CA LEU A 227 -21.53 -0.48 5.82
C LEU A 227 -21.71 -0.79 7.32
N ALA A 228 -21.00 -1.79 7.84
CA ALA A 228 -21.08 -2.15 9.25
C ALA A 228 -20.61 -1.01 10.17
N ALA A 229 -19.57 -0.28 9.79
CA ALA A 229 -19.12 0.92 10.51
C ALA A 229 -20.20 2.02 10.52
N GLY A 230 -20.82 2.29 9.37
CA GLY A 230 -21.93 3.25 9.27
C GLY A 230 -23.16 2.83 10.07
N VAL A 231 -23.56 1.56 9.99
CA VAL A 231 -24.67 1.00 10.78
C VAL A 231 -24.37 1.08 12.28
N ALA A 232 -23.14 0.76 12.71
CA ALA A 232 -22.76 0.89 14.11
C ALA A 232 -22.84 2.33 14.61
N TRP A 233 -22.37 3.30 13.80
CA TRP A 233 -22.50 4.73 14.12
C TRP A 233 -23.98 5.13 14.23
N VAL A 234 -24.85 4.70 13.31
CA VAL A 234 -26.30 4.98 13.34
C VAL A 234 -26.96 4.38 14.58
N ILE A 235 -26.70 3.11 14.89
CA ILE A 235 -27.31 2.42 16.06
C ILE A 235 -26.92 3.15 17.35
N VAL A 236 -25.64 3.43 17.53
CA VAL A 236 -25.13 4.07 18.75
C VAL A 236 -25.63 5.52 18.86
N SER A 237 -25.65 6.27 17.75
CA SER A 237 -26.20 7.63 17.72
C SER A 237 -27.72 7.63 18.00
N SER A 238 -28.45 6.63 17.49
CA SER A 238 -29.89 6.52 17.74
C SER A 238 -30.20 6.19 19.19
N ALA A 239 -29.36 5.40 19.87
CA ALA A 239 -29.49 5.16 21.30
C ALA A 239 -29.37 6.45 22.13
N VAL A 240 -28.62 7.45 21.65
CA VAL A 240 -28.58 8.80 22.26
C VAL A 240 -29.88 9.56 22.01
N LEU A 241 -30.47 9.46 20.81
CA LEU A 241 -31.76 10.10 20.49
C LEU A 241 -32.92 9.52 21.31
N LEU A 242 -32.85 8.23 21.64
CA LEU A 242 -33.87 7.50 22.38
C LEU A 242 -33.63 7.47 23.90
N ASP A 243 -32.68 8.27 24.42
CA ASP A 243 -32.29 8.25 25.84
C ASP A 243 -33.48 8.51 26.78
N GLY A 244 -34.38 9.44 26.43
CA GLY A 244 -35.57 9.75 27.23
C GLY A 244 -36.56 8.57 27.35
N PRO A 245 -37.02 7.97 26.24
CA PRO A 245 -37.81 6.73 26.27
C PRO A 245 -37.09 5.56 26.97
N ILE A 246 -35.81 5.34 26.66
CA ILE A 246 -35.00 4.26 27.26
C ILE A 246 -34.91 4.43 28.78
N SER A 247 -34.59 5.63 29.25
CA SER A 247 -34.50 5.93 30.67
C SER A 247 -35.84 5.74 31.38
N ARG A 248 -36.97 6.15 30.77
CA ARG A 248 -38.30 5.95 31.39
C ARG A 248 -38.69 4.48 31.49
N SER A 249 -38.32 3.65 30.52
CA SER A 249 -38.75 2.25 30.47
C SER A 249 -37.81 1.27 31.16
N LEU A 250 -36.51 1.57 31.27
CA LEU A 250 -35.51 0.63 31.75
C LEU A 250 -34.80 1.08 33.04
N CYS A 251 -35.02 2.31 33.51
CA CYS A 251 -34.33 2.82 34.70
C CYS A 251 -34.60 1.97 35.96
N GLU A 252 -35.85 1.52 36.17
CA GLU A 252 -36.19 0.69 37.34
C GLU A 252 -35.46 -0.67 37.35
N ALA A 253 -35.24 -1.27 36.18
CA ALA A 253 -34.64 -2.60 36.04
C ALA A 253 -33.12 -2.56 35.81
N VAL A 254 -32.61 -1.49 35.21
CA VAL A 254 -31.21 -1.32 34.82
C VAL A 254 -30.74 0.04 35.32
N PRO A 255 -30.01 0.10 36.46
CA PRO A 255 -29.50 1.36 37.00
C PRO A 255 -28.66 2.14 36.00
N LEU A 256 -27.99 1.41 35.09
CA LEU A 256 -27.23 2.00 34.00
C LEU A 256 -28.10 2.90 33.13
N ALA A 257 -29.41 2.65 32.97
CA ALA A 257 -30.35 3.34 32.08
C ALA A 257 -30.95 4.65 32.64
N CYS A 258 -30.82 4.95 33.94
CA CYS A 258 -31.45 6.10 34.61
C CYS A 258 -30.84 7.49 34.33
N ARG A 259 -29.63 7.53 33.78
CA ARG A 259 -28.86 8.77 33.59
C ARG A 259 -29.27 9.51 32.31
N GLY A 260 -29.57 10.81 32.42
CA GLY A 260 -29.85 11.69 31.29
C GLY A 260 -28.60 12.16 30.53
N SER A 261 -28.81 12.71 29.34
CA SER A 261 -27.78 13.11 28.38
C SER A 261 -28.09 14.47 27.72
N HIS A 262 -27.18 15.44 27.83
CA HIS A 262 -27.30 16.76 27.16
C HIS A 262 -26.85 16.75 25.67
N ARG A 263 -26.61 15.57 25.09
CA ARG A 263 -26.05 15.41 23.74
C ARG A 263 -26.93 16.02 22.63
N MET A 264 -28.25 16.07 22.81
CA MET A 264 -29.16 16.68 21.81
C MET A 264 -28.89 18.17 21.62
N GLN A 265 -28.64 18.89 22.71
CA GLN A 265 -28.29 20.31 22.66
C GLN A 265 -26.94 20.49 21.94
N ALA A 266 -25.94 19.69 22.31
CA ALA A 266 -24.63 19.70 21.66
C ALA A 266 -24.70 19.43 20.14
N TRP A 267 -25.59 18.55 19.70
CA TRP A 267 -25.76 18.24 18.27
C TRP A 267 -26.45 19.39 17.54
N THR A 268 -27.44 20.03 18.17
CA THR A 268 -28.14 21.18 17.59
C THR A 268 -27.17 22.34 17.35
N GLU A 269 -26.35 22.67 18.35
CA GLU A 269 -25.30 23.70 18.22
C GLU A 269 -24.23 23.33 17.18
N ALA A 270 -23.85 22.05 17.12
CA ALA A 270 -22.91 21.57 16.10
C ALA A 270 -23.48 21.67 14.68
N PHE A 271 -24.74 21.30 14.47
CA PHE A 271 -25.40 21.41 13.16
C PHE A 271 -25.55 22.86 12.72
N GLN A 272 -25.84 23.77 13.64
CA GLN A 272 -25.86 25.20 13.34
C GLN A 272 -24.47 25.69 12.90
N SER A 273 -23.42 25.32 13.63
CA SER A 273 -22.03 25.63 13.26
C SER A 273 -21.64 25.07 11.88
N ILE A 274 -22.09 23.85 11.54
CA ILE A 274 -21.86 23.23 10.22
C ILE A 274 -22.60 24.00 9.12
N LYS A 275 -23.84 24.43 9.39
CA LYS A 275 -24.65 25.20 8.44
C LYS A 275 -24.01 26.55 8.15
N ASP A 276 -23.45 27.20 9.17
CA ASP A 276 -22.82 28.51 9.03
C ASP A 276 -21.43 28.43 8.39
N HIS A 277 -20.70 27.33 8.62
CA HIS A 277 -19.33 27.13 8.12
C HIS A 277 -19.09 25.76 7.44
N PRO A 278 -19.82 25.41 6.36
CA PRO A 278 -19.83 24.05 5.81
C PRO A 278 -18.52 23.60 5.15
N TRP A 279 -17.73 24.55 4.63
CA TRP A 279 -16.56 24.24 3.80
C TRP A 279 -15.28 23.99 4.59
N LEU A 280 -14.98 24.88 5.54
CA LEU A 280 -13.76 24.79 6.34
C LEU A 280 -14.07 24.44 7.81
N GLY A 281 -15.33 24.50 8.26
CA GLY A 281 -15.66 24.30 9.66
C GLY A 281 -15.14 25.43 10.57
N VAL A 282 -15.62 25.47 11.81
CA VAL A 282 -15.36 26.53 12.79
C VAL A 282 -13.93 26.53 13.36
N GLY A 283 -13.21 25.41 13.27
CA GLY A 283 -11.80 25.28 13.65
C GLY A 283 -11.55 24.55 14.96
N ILE A 284 -10.37 23.94 15.07
CA ILE A 284 -10.04 22.92 16.09
C ILE A 284 -10.04 23.42 17.55
N HIS A 285 -9.94 24.73 17.76
CA HIS A 285 -9.95 25.34 19.09
C HIS A 285 -11.32 25.86 19.50
N TYR A 286 -12.29 25.82 18.58
CA TYR A 286 -13.64 26.27 18.84
C TYR A 286 -14.29 25.43 19.96
N ARG A 287 -15.01 26.13 20.82
CA ARG A 287 -15.85 25.60 21.89
C ARG A 287 -17.20 26.31 21.79
N PHE A 288 -18.26 25.62 22.18
CA PHE A 288 -19.55 26.26 22.34
C PHE A 288 -19.51 27.21 23.54
N ASP A 289 -20.30 28.27 23.50
CA ASP A 289 -20.45 29.23 24.61
C ASP A 289 -21.35 28.71 25.74
N SER A 290 -21.93 27.52 25.57
CA SER A 290 -22.81 26.85 26.54
C SER A 290 -22.03 26.19 27.67
N ASP A 291 -22.42 26.47 28.92
CA ASP A 291 -21.88 25.80 30.12
C ASP A 291 -22.22 24.30 30.20
N VAL A 292 -23.20 23.85 29.41
CA VAL A 292 -23.77 22.49 29.48
C VAL A 292 -23.20 21.57 28.39
N ALA A 293 -22.93 22.10 27.21
CA ALA A 293 -22.35 21.38 26.09
C ALA A 293 -21.10 22.13 25.62
N VAL A 294 -19.91 21.57 25.83
CA VAL A 294 -18.64 22.24 25.46
C VAL A 294 -18.13 21.78 24.08
N HIS A 295 -18.74 20.73 23.50
CA HIS A 295 -18.42 20.19 22.17
C HIS A 295 -19.46 19.20 21.64
N ALA A 296 -19.37 18.85 20.35
CA ALA A 296 -20.39 18.06 19.64
C ALA A 296 -20.74 16.67 20.19
N HIS A 297 -19.88 15.99 20.99
CA HIS A 297 -20.14 14.64 21.52
C HIS A 297 -20.55 13.61 20.44
N ASN A 298 -20.07 13.78 19.22
CA ASN A 298 -20.21 12.85 18.10
C ASN A 298 -19.07 13.12 17.12
N GLY A 299 -18.29 12.10 16.78
CA GLY A 299 -17.05 12.26 16.04
C GLY A 299 -17.21 12.62 14.57
N LEU A 300 -18.28 12.18 13.90
CA LEU A 300 -18.52 12.58 12.50
C LEU A 300 -19.12 13.99 12.41
N ILE A 301 -20.04 14.31 13.31
CA ILE A 301 -20.60 15.66 13.42
C ILE A 301 -19.50 16.64 13.82
N GLY A 302 -18.68 16.29 14.81
CA GLY A 302 -17.57 17.11 15.27
C GLY A 302 -16.47 17.29 14.21
N LEU A 303 -16.18 16.24 13.41
CA LEU A 303 -15.28 16.36 12.27
C LEU A 303 -15.81 17.35 11.21
N ALA A 304 -17.10 17.27 10.87
CA ALA A 304 -17.73 18.24 9.96
C ALA A 304 -17.74 19.66 10.54
N MET A 305 -18.05 19.79 11.83
CA MET A 305 -18.10 21.07 12.53
C MET A 305 -16.72 21.73 12.55
N LEU A 306 -15.68 21.04 13.01
CA LEU A 306 -14.36 21.62 13.23
C LEU A 306 -13.58 21.81 11.92
N TYR A 307 -13.79 20.93 10.94
CA TYR A 307 -12.94 20.86 9.75
C TYR A 307 -13.66 21.00 8.40
N GLY A 308 -14.99 21.03 8.40
CA GLY A 308 -15.81 21.15 7.20
C GLY A 308 -16.18 19.81 6.55
N LEU A 309 -17.23 19.86 5.73
CA LEU A 309 -17.75 18.72 4.96
C LEU A 309 -16.72 18.13 3.98
N PRO A 310 -15.88 18.90 3.27
CA PRO A 310 -14.85 18.34 2.40
C PRO A 310 -13.88 17.42 3.13
N LEU A 311 -13.41 17.79 4.34
CA LEU A 311 -12.49 16.93 5.09
C LEU A 311 -13.18 15.67 5.61
N LEU A 312 -14.45 15.78 6.05
CA LEU A 312 -15.26 14.60 6.38
C LEU A 312 -15.33 13.63 5.20
N LEU A 313 -15.58 14.12 3.98
CA LEU A 313 -15.60 13.28 2.78
C LEU A 313 -14.25 12.61 2.50
N VAL A 314 -13.14 13.33 2.69
CA VAL A 314 -11.78 12.76 2.57
C VAL A 314 -11.54 11.66 3.62
N PHE A 315 -11.99 11.87 4.86
CA PHE A 315 -11.91 10.87 5.93
C PHE A 315 -12.74 9.62 5.61
N LEU A 316 -13.97 9.78 5.12
CA LEU A 316 -14.82 8.65 4.69
C LEU A 316 -14.24 7.92 3.46
N ALA A 317 -13.63 8.65 2.52
CA ALA A 317 -12.92 8.04 1.40
C ALA A 317 -11.70 7.24 1.88
N PHE A 318 -10.96 7.74 2.86
CA PHE A 318 -9.86 7.02 3.49
C PHE A 318 -10.34 5.74 4.19
N LEU A 319 -11.49 5.78 4.87
CA LEU A 319 -12.11 4.57 5.43
C LEU A 319 -12.35 3.51 4.34
N MET A 320 -12.84 3.88 3.16
CA MET A 320 -13.03 2.92 2.06
C MET A 320 -11.71 2.29 1.58
N VAL A 321 -10.62 3.08 1.57
CA VAL A 321 -9.27 2.56 1.24
C VAL A 321 -8.81 1.56 2.31
N VAL A 322 -8.99 1.91 3.59
CA VAL A 322 -8.68 1.03 4.73
C VAL A 322 -9.49 -0.27 4.65
N ALA A 323 -10.80 -0.18 4.45
CA ALA A 323 -11.69 -1.33 4.37
C ALA A 323 -11.34 -2.27 3.21
N ARG A 324 -10.93 -1.73 2.05
CA ARG A 324 -10.40 -2.54 0.94
C ARG A 324 -9.11 -3.26 1.33
N SER A 325 -8.23 -2.60 2.09
CA SER A 325 -6.99 -3.19 2.62
C SER A 325 -7.32 -4.37 3.53
N ILE A 326 -8.19 -4.16 4.52
CA ILE A 326 -8.65 -5.20 5.46
C ILE A 326 -9.29 -6.38 4.71
N SER A 327 -10.12 -6.12 3.70
CA SER A 327 -10.76 -7.21 2.93
C SER A 327 -9.79 -8.10 2.15
N ARG A 328 -8.57 -7.62 1.90
CA ARG A 328 -7.51 -8.37 1.20
C ARG A 328 -6.54 -9.04 2.16
N GLU A 329 -6.64 -8.75 3.46
CA GLU A 329 -5.77 -9.31 4.49
C GLU A 329 -5.91 -10.84 4.54
N ARG A 330 -4.76 -11.52 4.42
CA ARG A 330 -4.70 -13.00 4.43
C ARG A 330 -4.80 -13.54 5.85
N SER A 331 -4.20 -12.83 6.82
CA SER A 331 -4.25 -13.21 8.22
C SER A 331 -5.67 -13.09 8.77
N ARG A 332 -6.28 -14.23 9.13
CA ARG A 332 -7.62 -14.24 9.72
C ARG A 332 -7.67 -13.48 11.04
N ALA A 333 -6.63 -13.57 11.86
CA ALA A 333 -6.54 -12.88 13.15
C ALA A 333 -6.53 -11.37 12.95
N GLU A 334 -5.68 -10.90 12.03
CA GLU A 334 -5.53 -9.49 11.72
C GLU A 334 -6.78 -8.92 11.07
N ARG A 335 -7.35 -9.61 10.09
CA ARG A 335 -8.61 -9.23 9.46
C ARG A 335 -9.75 -9.14 10.47
N THR A 336 -9.82 -10.07 11.42
CA THR A 336 -10.85 -10.08 12.47
C THR A 336 -10.69 -8.88 13.39
N TRP A 337 -9.49 -8.65 13.91
CA TRP A 337 -9.23 -7.54 14.83
C TRP A 337 -9.43 -6.18 14.16
N LEU A 338 -8.90 -5.97 12.95
CA LEU A 338 -9.05 -4.73 12.20
C LEU A 338 -10.51 -4.44 11.84
N THR A 339 -11.27 -5.46 11.44
CA THR A 339 -12.71 -5.31 11.16
C THR A 339 -13.46 -4.90 12.42
N PHE A 340 -13.22 -5.61 13.53
CA PHE A 340 -13.82 -5.29 14.83
C PHE A 340 -13.50 -3.85 15.25
N MET A 341 -12.25 -3.43 15.13
CA MET A 341 -11.80 -2.10 15.50
C MET A 341 -12.38 -0.98 14.65
N VAL A 342 -12.49 -1.17 13.34
CA VAL A 342 -13.15 -0.19 12.47
C VAL A 342 -14.63 -0.03 12.85
N VAL A 343 -15.34 -1.13 13.07
CA VAL A 343 -16.76 -1.08 13.46
C VAL A 343 -16.93 -0.46 14.85
N PHE A 344 -16.09 -0.85 15.81
CA PHE A 344 -16.08 -0.30 17.16
C PHE A 344 -15.80 1.21 17.15
N ALA A 345 -14.75 1.65 16.45
CA ALA A 345 -14.35 3.06 16.44
C ALA A 345 -15.46 3.97 15.92
N PHE A 346 -16.11 3.57 14.81
CA PHE A 346 -17.22 4.33 14.25
C PHE A 346 -18.48 4.28 15.12
N GLY A 347 -18.81 3.11 15.69
CA GLY A 347 -19.89 3.02 16.68
C GLY A 347 -19.63 3.94 17.87
N TYR A 348 -18.43 3.90 18.43
CA TYR A 348 -18.08 4.69 19.61
C TYR A 348 -18.12 6.19 19.33
N MET A 349 -17.61 6.62 18.17
CA MET A 349 -17.74 7.99 17.66
C MET A 349 -19.20 8.46 17.51
N GLY A 350 -20.19 7.56 17.46
CA GLY A 350 -21.60 7.94 17.45
C GLY A 350 -22.14 8.44 18.79
N SER A 351 -21.49 8.08 19.90
CA SER A 351 -21.93 8.43 21.27
C SER A 351 -21.08 9.49 21.96
N ASP A 352 -19.81 9.60 21.60
CA ASP A 352 -18.89 10.57 22.18
C ASP A 352 -17.71 10.84 21.25
N LEU A 353 -16.83 11.78 21.66
CA LEU A 353 -15.56 12.14 21.00
C LEU A 353 -15.68 13.03 19.76
N SER A 354 -15.69 14.34 19.99
CA SER A 354 -15.95 15.37 18.97
C SER A 354 -14.78 15.70 18.03
N ASP A 355 -13.55 15.33 18.35
CA ASP A 355 -12.39 15.73 17.56
C ASP A 355 -11.35 14.59 17.44
N PRO A 356 -11.21 13.98 16.25
CA PRO A 356 -10.30 12.86 16.05
C PRO A 356 -8.82 13.24 16.10
N LEU A 357 -8.45 14.52 16.00
CA LEU A 357 -7.06 14.96 16.16
C LEU A 357 -6.70 15.36 17.59
N ARG A 358 -7.71 15.61 18.43
CA ARG A 358 -7.46 16.23 19.73
C ARG A 358 -6.76 15.24 20.64
N PHE A 359 -5.58 15.70 21.07
CA PHE A 359 -4.75 15.12 22.11
C PHE A 359 -4.12 13.74 21.77
N VAL A 360 -2.92 13.47 22.31
CA VAL A 360 -2.28 12.14 22.29
C VAL A 360 -3.00 11.22 23.29
N ASN A 361 -4.24 10.89 22.96
CA ASN A 361 -5.20 10.26 23.85
C ASN A 361 -5.68 8.94 23.26
N THR A 362 -6.75 8.41 23.85
CA THR A 362 -7.45 7.19 23.48
C THR A 362 -7.71 7.03 21.97
N HIS A 363 -7.97 8.13 21.22
CA HIS A 363 -8.13 8.10 19.75
C HIS A 363 -7.00 7.37 19.03
N TYR A 364 -5.79 7.46 19.56
CA TYR A 364 -4.62 6.86 18.96
C TYR A 364 -4.71 5.33 19.01
N LEU A 365 -5.28 4.77 20.09
CA LEU A 365 -5.43 3.32 20.24
C LEU A 365 -6.65 2.77 19.50
N PHE A 366 -7.83 3.39 19.66
CA PHE A 366 -9.05 2.79 19.12
C PHE A 366 -9.36 3.20 17.68
N LEU A 367 -8.93 4.39 17.23
CA LEU A 367 -9.21 4.89 15.89
C LEU A 367 -7.97 4.83 15.00
N TRP A 368 -6.90 5.54 15.33
CA TRP A 368 -5.79 5.73 14.39
C TRP A 368 -4.88 4.52 14.25
N LEU A 369 -4.56 3.82 15.35
CA LEU A 369 -3.77 2.59 15.33
C LEU A 369 -4.34 1.54 14.35
N PRO A 370 -5.60 1.11 14.45
CA PRO A 370 -6.15 0.12 13.51
C PRO A 370 -6.21 0.64 12.07
N LEU A 371 -6.54 1.92 11.85
CA LEU A 371 -6.56 2.49 10.50
C LEU A 371 -5.15 2.50 9.85
N PHE A 372 -4.12 2.88 10.60
CA PHE A 372 -2.74 2.89 10.11
C PHE A 372 -2.14 1.48 10.00
N MET A 373 -2.50 0.55 10.88
CA MET A 373 -2.08 -0.84 10.77
C MET A 373 -2.61 -1.45 9.47
N ALA A 374 -3.91 -1.30 9.18
CA ALA A 374 -4.50 -1.79 7.95
C ALA A 374 -3.85 -1.25 6.66
N ARG A 375 -3.28 -0.03 6.69
CA ARG A 375 -2.54 0.52 5.53
C ARG A 375 -1.13 -0.03 5.41
N ASN A 376 -0.51 -0.42 6.53
CA ASN A 376 0.87 -0.91 6.56
C ASN A 376 0.98 -2.42 6.28
N THR A 377 -0.05 -3.22 6.52
CA THR A 377 -0.04 -4.68 6.29
C THR A 377 0.14 -5.07 4.83
N SER A 378 -0.48 -4.32 3.91
CA SER A 378 -0.37 -4.55 2.45
C SER A 378 1.04 -4.35 1.85
N MET A 379 2.01 -3.86 2.64
CA MET A 379 3.40 -3.71 2.21
C MET A 379 4.34 -4.74 2.85
N VAL A 380 3.95 -5.31 3.99
CA VAL A 380 4.70 -6.39 4.66
C VAL A 380 4.50 -7.70 3.92
N GLU A 381 3.35 -7.95 3.29
CA GLU A 381 3.18 -9.08 2.36
C GLU A 381 4.17 -9.04 1.20
N GLY A 382 4.50 -7.85 0.67
CA GLY A 382 5.56 -7.70 -0.32
C GLY A 382 6.97 -8.03 0.22
N ARG A 383 7.18 -7.93 1.54
CA ARG A 383 8.44 -8.23 2.21
C ARG A 383 8.51 -9.66 2.72
N PHE A 384 7.43 -10.23 3.27
CA PHE A 384 7.30 -11.64 3.66
C PHE A 384 7.28 -12.53 2.42
N GLU A 385 6.64 -12.17 1.30
CA GLU A 385 6.85 -12.92 0.05
C GLU A 385 8.32 -12.84 -0.41
N SER A 386 9.02 -11.71 -0.17
CA SER A 386 10.46 -11.59 -0.44
C SER A 386 11.36 -12.29 0.58
N MET A 387 10.88 -12.51 1.81
CA MET A 387 11.65 -13.06 2.93
C MET A 387 11.40 -14.56 3.09
N GLN A 388 10.18 -15.02 2.83
CA GLN A 388 9.84 -16.42 2.59
C GLN A 388 10.52 -16.88 1.31
N SER A 389 10.59 -16.08 0.24
CA SER A 389 11.49 -16.31 -0.92
C SER A 389 12.99 -16.39 -0.57
N LYS A 390 13.42 -15.87 0.58
CA LYS A 390 14.80 -15.93 1.06
C LYS A 390 15.04 -17.02 2.12
N LEU A 391 14.00 -17.40 2.88
CA LEU A 391 14.02 -18.37 3.98
C LEU A 391 13.59 -19.77 3.52
N THR A 392 12.70 -19.87 2.55
CA THR A 392 12.79 -20.95 1.58
C THR A 392 14.03 -20.60 0.76
N GLY A 393 15.19 -21.12 1.19
CA GLY A 393 16.29 -21.30 0.25
C GLY A 393 15.74 -21.94 -1.03
N PRO A 394 16.36 -21.68 -2.20
CA PRO A 394 15.80 -22.05 -3.49
C PRO A 394 15.29 -23.49 -3.40
N ALA A 395 13.97 -23.64 -3.51
CA ALA A 395 13.36 -24.94 -3.60
C ALA A 395 14.09 -25.69 -4.71
N GLU A 396 14.81 -26.72 -4.29
CA GLU A 396 15.38 -27.81 -5.06
C GLU A 396 16.02 -27.44 -6.40
N SER A 397 17.33 -27.68 -6.47
CA SER A 397 18.15 -27.75 -7.68
C SER A 397 17.37 -28.10 -8.94
N ARG A 398 17.36 -27.19 -9.93
CA ARG A 398 17.18 -27.55 -11.35
C ARG A 398 17.62 -26.44 -12.31
N SER A 399 18.68 -26.81 -13.04
CA SER A 399 19.38 -26.23 -14.20
C SER A 399 20.14 -24.90 -14.02
N ASP A 400 21.47 -25.00 -13.97
CA ASP A 400 22.44 -23.90 -14.13
C ASP A 400 22.42 -23.22 -15.52
N THR A 401 21.47 -23.57 -16.39
CA THR A 401 21.39 -23.10 -17.77
C THR A 401 20.13 -22.28 -18.03
N LEU A 402 20.32 -21.15 -18.70
CA LEU A 402 19.27 -20.22 -19.11
C LEU A 402 18.60 -20.73 -20.40
N PRO A 403 17.30 -21.09 -20.41
CA PRO A 403 16.60 -21.40 -21.65
C PRO A 403 16.49 -20.14 -22.51
N VAL A 404 16.92 -20.26 -23.77
CA VAL A 404 16.85 -19.20 -24.77
C VAL A 404 16.03 -19.68 -25.96
N TYR A 405 14.93 -19.00 -26.27
CA TYR A 405 14.15 -19.26 -27.47
C TYR A 405 14.44 -18.20 -28.52
N PHE A 406 15.03 -18.60 -29.64
CA PHE A 406 15.26 -17.69 -30.76
C PHE A 406 14.26 -17.94 -31.88
N ILE A 407 13.63 -16.87 -32.37
CA ILE A 407 12.62 -16.94 -33.42
C ILE A 407 13.30 -16.69 -34.77
N ASN A 408 13.14 -17.64 -35.69
CA ASN A 408 13.79 -17.60 -37.00
C ASN A 408 12.85 -18.16 -38.09
N MET A 409 12.86 -17.55 -39.27
CA MET A 409 12.18 -18.08 -40.45
C MET A 409 13.00 -19.20 -41.11
N ASP A 410 12.36 -20.25 -41.61
CA ASP A 410 13.07 -21.39 -42.23
C ASP A 410 13.96 -21.00 -43.42
N ARG A 411 13.52 -20.04 -44.23
CA ARG A 411 14.31 -19.52 -45.35
C ARG A 411 15.50 -18.65 -44.95
N ALA A 412 15.58 -18.18 -43.71
CA ALA A 412 16.59 -17.25 -43.24
C ALA A 412 17.78 -17.99 -42.62
N THR A 413 18.47 -18.80 -43.44
CA THR A 413 19.59 -19.65 -43.03
C THR A 413 20.79 -18.87 -42.51
N ASP A 414 21.10 -17.72 -43.12
CA ASP A 414 22.25 -16.91 -42.72
C ASP A 414 22.03 -16.23 -41.36
N ARG A 415 20.82 -15.71 -41.13
CA ARG A 415 20.40 -15.15 -39.82
C ARG A 415 20.40 -16.23 -38.74
N ARG A 416 19.96 -17.44 -39.10
CA ARG A 416 19.99 -18.61 -38.21
C ARG A 416 21.43 -18.94 -37.79
N ALA A 417 22.34 -19.06 -38.74
CA ALA A 417 23.75 -19.36 -38.44
C ALA A 417 24.37 -18.27 -37.55
N HIS A 418 24.06 -16.99 -37.83
CA HIS A 418 24.51 -15.87 -37.02
C HIS A 418 24.06 -15.95 -35.56
N ILE A 419 22.76 -16.15 -35.31
CA ILE A 419 22.24 -16.20 -33.95
C ILE A 419 22.65 -17.50 -33.22
N GLU A 420 22.74 -18.63 -33.91
CA GLU A 420 23.24 -19.90 -33.35
C GLU A 420 24.70 -19.76 -32.89
N GLN A 421 25.55 -19.08 -33.68
CA GLN A 421 26.91 -18.76 -33.29
C GLN A 421 26.96 -17.83 -32.06
N ALA A 422 26.10 -16.80 -31.99
CA ALA A 422 26.05 -15.90 -30.83
C ALA A 422 25.52 -16.58 -29.55
N LEU A 423 24.72 -17.64 -29.70
CA LEU A 423 24.13 -18.41 -28.61
C LEU A 423 24.97 -19.60 -28.17
N SER A 424 26.08 -19.93 -28.86
CA SER A 424 26.98 -21.04 -28.49
C SER A 424 27.86 -20.76 -27.27
N GLN A 425 27.53 -19.74 -26.47
CA GLN A 425 28.24 -19.35 -25.26
C GLN A 425 27.79 -20.19 -24.04
N PRO A 426 28.68 -20.44 -23.05
CA PRO A 426 28.36 -21.26 -21.87
C PRO A 426 27.17 -20.72 -21.05
N GLY A 427 26.42 -21.63 -20.41
CA GLY A 427 25.29 -21.27 -19.53
C GLY A 427 23.99 -20.93 -20.26
N LEU A 428 23.96 -20.98 -21.60
CA LEU A 428 22.74 -20.87 -22.39
C LEU A 428 22.25 -22.24 -22.86
N LEU A 429 20.93 -22.40 -22.94
CA LEU A 429 20.25 -23.55 -23.51
C LEU A 429 19.38 -23.07 -24.69
N PRO A 430 19.98 -22.86 -25.87
CA PRO A 430 19.26 -22.33 -27.02
C PRO A 430 18.33 -23.38 -27.64
N ALA A 431 17.12 -22.94 -27.99
CA ALA A 431 16.12 -23.72 -28.70
C ALA A 431 15.49 -22.86 -29.80
N ARG A 432 15.45 -23.40 -31.01
CA ARG A 432 14.87 -22.72 -32.17
C ARG A 432 13.35 -22.77 -32.12
N ILE A 433 12.72 -21.63 -32.35
CA ILE A 433 11.28 -21.53 -32.65
C ILE A 433 11.12 -21.16 -34.11
N ALA A 434 10.65 -22.11 -34.92
CA ALA A 434 10.34 -21.85 -36.31
C ALA A 434 9.21 -20.80 -36.41
N SER A 435 9.35 -19.87 -37.35
CA SER A 435 8.34 -18.83 -37.54
C SER A 435 6.99 -19.45 -37.96
N VAL A 436 5.91 -19.07 -37.30
CA VAL A 436 4.56 -19.58 -37.60
C VAL A 436 4.07 -18.86 -38.84
N THR A 437 3.63 -19.61 -39.86
CA THR A 437 3.13 -19.01 -41.11
C THR A 437 1.60 -18.89 -41.07
N CYS A 438 1.09 -17.67 -41.24
CA CYS A 438 -0.35 -17.39 -41.47
C CYS A 438 -1.33 -18.04 -40.47
N PRO A 439 -1.24 -17.73 -39.16
CA PRO A 439 -2.16 -18.30 -38.17
C PRO A 439 -3.53 -17.62 -38.21
N ASP A 440 -4.60 -18.38 -38.47
CA ASP A 440 -5.99 -17.93 -38.23
C ASP A 440 -6.32 -17.90 -36.72
N ASP A 441 -5.82 -18.92 -36.00
CA ASP A 441 -5.86 -19.05 -34.54
C ASP A 441 -4.60 -19.77 -34.05
N ILE A 442 -4.12 -19.40 -32.87
CA ILE A 442 -3.10 -20.18 -32.14
C ILE A 442 -3.55 -20.44 -30.71
N ALA A 443 -4.12 -21.63 -30.51
CA ALA A 443 -4.56 -22.12 -29.20
C ALA A 443 -5.55 -21.17 -28.50
N GLY A 444 -6.60 -20.79 -29.24
CA GLY A 444 -7.67 -19.92 -28.80
C GLY A 444 -7.33 -18.43 -28.86
N ILE A 445 -6.22 -18.07 -29.52
CA ILE A 445 -5.81 -16.70 -29.77
C ILE A 445 -6.00 -16.38 -31.26
N SER A 446 -6.99 -15.55 -31.55
CA SER A 446 -7.25 -15.02 -32.89
C SER A 446 -6.63 -13.64 -33.08
N PHE A 447 -6.30 -13.30 -34.33
CA PHE A 447 -5.69 -12.02 -34.67
C PHE A 447 -6.67 -11.15 -35.47
N ALA A 448 -6.89 -9.92 -35.02
CA ALA A 448 -7.76 -8.95 -35.70
C ALA A 448 -7.04 -7.61 -35.87
N LYS A 449 -7.23 -6.92 -37.00
CA LYS A 449 -6.65 -5.58 -37.25
C LYS A 449 -5.10 -5.52 -37.18
N VAL A 450 -4.43 -6.67 -37.29
CA VAL A 450 -2.99 -6.81 -37.49
C VAL A 450 -2.74 -7.47 -38.85
N SER A 451 -1.60 -7.17 -39.48
CA SER A 451 -1.22 -7.81 -40.74
C SER A 451 -0.90 -9.29 -40.54
N THR A 452 -0.94 -10.08 -41.62
CA THR A 452 -0.57 -11.50 -41.60
C THR A 452 0.87 -11.71 -41.12
N ALA A 453 1.79 -10.81 -41.48
CA ALA A 453 3.17 -10.83 -41.00
C ALA A 453 3.27 -10.54 -39.49
N GLU A 454 2.53 -9.55 -38.98
CA GLU A 454 2.48 -9.25 -37.54
C GLU A 454 1.82 -10.38 -36.74
N ALA A 455 0.77 -11.00 -37.27
CA ALA A 455 0.11 -12.16 -36.67
C ALA A 455 1.05 -13.38 -36.61
N SER A 456 1.78 -13.64 -37.70
CA SER A 456 2.79 -14.69 -37.80
C SER A 456 3.92 -14.48 -36.78
N CYS A 457 4.45 -13.26 -36.69
CA CYS A 457 5.42 -12.87 -35.68
C CYS A 457 4.88 -13.08 -34.26
N TYR A 458 3.69 -12.55 -33.95
CA TYR A 458 3.06 -12.70 -32.64
C TYR A 458 2.90 -14.18 -32.28
N ALA A 459 2.38 -15.00 -33.19
CA ALA A 459 2.19 -16.43 -32.95
C ALA A 459 3.51 -17.15 -32.62
N SER A 460 4.63 -16.79 -33.26
CA SER A 460 5.95 -17.31 -32.87
C SER A 460 6.36 -16.97 -31.43
N HIS A 461 6.08 -15.75 -30.96
CA HIS A 461 6.32 -15.40 -29.56
C HIS A 461 5.41 -16.20 -28.60
N ILE A 462 4.15 -16.42 -28.97
CA ILE A 462 3.23 -17.29 -28.21
C ILE A 462 3.79 -18.71 -28.15
N THR A 463 4.30 -19.27 -29.25
CA THR A 463 4.93 -20.59 -29.27
C THR A 463 6.13 -20.64 -28.32
N ALA A 464 6.98 -19.61 -28.30
CA ALA A 464 8.09 -19.51 -27.35
C ALA A 464 7.61 -19.47 -25.89
N TRP A 465 6.56 -18.70 -25.58
CA TRP A 465 5.96 -18.65 -24.24
C TRP A 465 5.36 -19.99 -23.82
N ARG A 466 4.71 -20.70 -24.73
CA ARG A 466 4.17 -22.04 -24.46
C ARG A 466 5.26 -23.08 -24.27
N ALA A 467 6.38 -22.96 -24.98
CA ALA A 467 7.55 -23.80 -24.76
C ALA A 467 8.11 -23.62 -23.34
N LEU A 468 8.22 -22.37 -22.85
CA LEU A 468 8.57 -22.11 -21.44
C LEU A 468 7.56 -22.75 -20.48
N LEU A 469 6.26 -22.65 -20.78
CA LEU A 469 5.20 -23.17 -19.92
C LEU A 469 5.15 -24.70 -19.86
N ALA A 470 5.56 -25.38 -20.94
CA ALA A 470 5.71 -26.82 -20.97
C ALA A 470 6.93 -27.31 -20.17
N GLY A 471 7.92 -26.45 -19.96
CA GLY A 471 9.14 -26.74 -19.20
C GLY A 471 9.10 -26.35 -17.71
N THR A 472 10.18 -26.70 -17.00
CA THR A 472 10.34 -26.45 -15.55
C THR A 472 11.10 -25.17 -15.21
N HIS A 473 11.66 -24.45 -16.19
CA HIS A 473 12.42 -23.22 -15.95
C HIS A 473 11.57 -22.01 -15.51
N PRO A 474 11.99 -21.23 -14.50
CA PRO A 474 11.23 -20.09 -13.95
C PRO A 474 10.98 -18.95 -14.95
N TYR A 475 11.84 -18.80 -15.95
CA TYR A 475 11.79 -17.78 -16.98
C TYR A 475 12.60 -18.23 -18.20
N CYS A 476 12.46 -17.53 -19.32
CA CYS A 476 13.34 -17.68 -20.48
C CYS A 476 13.72 -16.33 -21.08
N LEU A 477 14.79 -16.36 -21.87
CA LEU A 477 15.12 -15.30 -22.82
C LEU A 477 14.45 -15.61 -24.16
N VAL A 478 13.74 -14.63 -24.73
CA VAL A 478 13.24 -14.70 -26.10
C VAL A 478 13.99 -13.66 -26.94
N VAL A 479 14.53 -14.08 -28.08
CA VAL A 479 15.27 -13.21 -29.02
C VAL A 479 14.83 -13.43 -30.46
N GLU A 480 14.95 -12.40 -31.28
CA GLU A 480 14.85 -12.50 -32.74
C GLU A 480 16.20 -12.92 -33.33
N ASP A 481 16.18 -13.51 -34.53
CA ASP A 481 17.38 -14.02 -35.24
C ASP A 481 18.30 -12.91 -35.80
N ASP A 482 17.90 -11.64 -35.72
CA ASP A 482 18.76 -10.48 -36.02
C ASP A 482 19.31 -9.81 -34.75
N ALA A 483 19.15 -10.40 -33.57
CA ALA A 483 19.67 -9.86 -32.32
C ALA A 483 21.20 -9.97 -32.21
N LYS A 484 21.86 -8.87 -31.87
CA LYS A 484 23.27 -8.84 -31.47
C LYS A 484 23.38 -9.05 -29.96
N LEU A 485 24.09 -10.12 -29.56
CA LEU A 485 24.25 -10.54 -28.17
C LEU A 485 25.68 -10.32 -27.66
N PRO A 486 25.89 -9.94 -26.38
CA PRO A 486 27.21 -9.91 -25.76
C PRO A 486 27.74 -11.32 -25.46
N LEU A 487 29.06 -11.44 -25.28
CA LEU A 487 29.77 -12.69 -24.94
C LEU A 487 29.54 -13.17 -23.49
N GLU A 488 29.07 -12.29 -22.60
CA GLU A 488 28.82 -12.57 -21.18
C GLU A 488 27.31 -12.63 -20.88
N LEU A 489 26.48 -13.01 -21.86
CA LEU A 489 25.02 -12.85 -21.78
C LEU A 489 24.41 -13.59 -20.58
N ALA A 490 24.83 -14.83 -20.33
CA ALA A 490 24.32 -15.63 -19.22
C ALA A 490 24.61 -14.98 -17.85
N SER A 491 25.82 -14.47 -17.67
CA SER A 491 26.24 -13.78 -16.44
C SER A 491 25.45 -12.49 -16.24
N ILE A 492 25.36 -11.65 -17.28
CA ILE A 492 24.59 -10.41 -17.26
C ILE A 492 23.12 -10.67 -16.91
N ILE A 493 22.51 -11.70 -17.50
CA ILE A 493 21.12 -12.08 -17.21
C ILE A 493 20.98 -12.61 -15.78
N GLY A 494 21.92 -13.40 -15.27
CA GLY A 494 21.96 -13.82 -13.88
C GLY A 494 21.94 -12.62 -12.92
N ALA A 495 22.78 -11.61 -13.18
CA ALA A 495 22.85 -10.38 -12.38
C ALA A 495 21.56 -9.54 -12.46
N ILE A 496 20.92 -9.47 -13.64
CA ILE A 496 19.60 -8.82 -13.80
C ILE A 496 18.56 -9.54 -12.97
N VAL A 497 18.44 -10.86 -13.09
CA VAL A 497 17.41 -11.65 -12.43
C VAL A 497 17.56 -11.59 -10.91
N ALA A 498 18.79 -11.65 -10.40
CA ALA A 498 19.09 -11.45 -8.98
C ALA A 498 18.71 -10.04 -8.47
N SER A 499 18.65 -9.06 -9.37
CA SER A 499 18.30 -7.67 -9.06
C SER A 499 16.82 -7.35 -9.21
N LEU A 500 16.02 -8.25 -9.82
CA LEU A 500 14.60 -8.01 -10.09
C LEU A 500 13.74 -8.09 -8.81
N PRO A 501 12.72 -7.23 -8.67
CA PRO A 501 11.72 -7.40 -7.64
C PRO A 501 10.92 -8.72 -7.80
N PRO A 502 10.41 -9.31 -6.70
CA PRO A 502 9.50 -10.45 -6.77
C PRO A 502 8.28 -10.15 -7.64
N GLY A 503 7.78 -11.17 -8.36
CA GLY A 503 6.59 -11.04 -9.20
C GLY A 503 6.81 -10.29 -10.52
N TRP A 504 8.06 -10.15 -10.98
CA TRP A 504 8.35 -9.59 -12.30
C TRP A 504 7.72 -10.42 -13.43
N GLY A 505 7.22 -9.74 -14.46
CA GLY A 505 6.55 -10.36 -15.61
C GLY A 505 7.44 -10.41 -16.85
N ILE A 506 7.97 -9.25 -17.24
CA ILE A 506 8.77 -9.09 -18.46
C ILE A 506 9.89 -8.06 -18.24
N VAL A 507 11.06 -8.31 -18.80
CA VAL A 507 12.19 -7.37 -18.79
C VAL A 507 12.67 -7.14 -20.21
N HIS A 508 12.57 -5.90 -20.68
CA HIS A 508 13.02 -5.51 -22.01
C HIS A 508 14.54 -5.30 -21.99
N LEU A 509 15.25 -6.04 -22.85
CA LEU A 509 16.71 -5.97 -22.98
C LEU A 509 17.16 -5.12 -24.17
N TYR A 510 16.23 -4.75 -25.04
CA TYR A 510 16.39 -3.86 -26.18
C TYR A 510 15.66 -2.52 -25.97
N SER A 511 16.22 -1.43 -26.50
CA SER A 511 15.56 -0.13 -26.60
C SER A 511 16.25 0.77 -27.63
N ASP A 512 15.50 1.25 -28.61
CA ASP A 512 15.93 2.29 -29.59
C ASP A 512 15.51 3.72 -29.16
N GLU A 513 14.49 3.83 -28.33
CA GLU A 513 13.98 5.13 -27.87
C GLU A 513 14.70 5.62 -26.60
N ARG A 514 15.26 6.84 -26.65
CA ARG A 514 15.62 7.57 -25.42
C ARG A 514 14.35 8.10 -24.75
N ARG A 515 14.04 7.57 -23.57
CA ARG A 515 12.89 7.98 -22.74
C ARG A 515 13.32 8.21 -21.31
N ALA A 516 12.58 9.07 -20.60
CA ALA A 516 12.73 9.20 -19.16
C ALA A 516 12.38 7.87 -18.48
N VAL A 517 13.19 7.46 -17.52
CA VAL A 517 13.04 6.21 -16.77
C VAL A 517 13.09 6.49 -15.27
N ARG A 518 12.61 5.53 -14.48
CA ARG A 518 12.88 5.48 -13.05
C ARG A 518 13.98 4.44 -12.79
N PRO A 519 15.18 4.84 -12.37
CA PRO A 519 16.20 3.89 -11.96
C PRO A 519 15.75 3.17 -10.69
N LEU A 520 16.04 1.87 -10.62
CA LEU A 520 15.70 1.01 -9.48
C LEU A 520 16.97 0.50 -8.79
N ARG A 521 17.90 -0.08 -9.54
CA ARG A 521 19.13 -0.66 -9.00
C ARG A 521 20.24 -0.67 -10.04
N SER A 522 21.48 -0.42 -9.61
CA SER A 522 22.68 -0.64 -10.45
C SER A 522 23.00 -2.14 -10.51
N ILE A 523 23.31 -2.63 -11.70
CA ILE A 523 23.73 -4.00 -12.00
C ILE A 523 25.20 -3.94 -12.39
N GLU A 524 26.06 -4.45 -11.52
CA GLU A 524 27.52 -4.53 -11.72
C GLU A 524 28.19 -3.21 -12.13
N GLY A 525 27.60 -2.06 -11.78
CA GLY A 525 28.13 -0.74 -12.16
C GLY A 525 28.04 -0.40 -13.66
N ARG A 526 27.63 -1.35 -14.52
CA ARG A 526 27.57 -1.20 -15.97
C ARG A 526 26.17 -0.94 -16.50
N HIS A 527 25.17 -1.56 -15.88
CA HIS A 527 23.77 -1.44 -16.27
C HIS A 527 22.92 -0.93 -15.12
N THR A 528 21.76 -0.39 -15.42
CA THR A 528 20.75 0.00 -14.44
C THR A 528 19.46 -0.70 -14.76
N LEU A 529 18.91 -1.42 -13.77
CA LEU A 529 17.54 -1.88 -13.81
C LEU A 529 16.61 -0.68 -13.66
N VAL A 530 15.70 -0.51 -14.60
CA VAL A 530 14.80 0.64 -14.66
C VAL A 530 13.35 0.22 -14.80
N ARG A 531 12.45 1.15 -14.44
CA ARG A 531 11.07 1.13 -14.91
C ARG A 531 10.88 2.21 -15.96
N TYR A 532 10.40 1.82 -17.13
CA TYR A 532 10.11 2.78 -18.19
C TYR A 532 8.88 3.64 -17.87
N SER A 533 8.98 4.95 -18.15
CA SER A 533 7.78 5.81 -18.18
C SER A 533 6.84 5.46 -19.33
N ARG A 534 7.41 4.92 -20.41
CA ARG A 534 6.74 4.30 -21.54
C ARG A 534 7.67 3.22 -22.08
N VAL A 535 7.20 1.98 -22.11
CA VAL A 535 7.98 0.85 -22.62
C VAL A 535 8.38 1.12 -24.09
N PRO A 536 9.66 0.95 -24.46
CA PRO A 536 10.15 1.15 -25.82
C PRO A 536 9.51 0.15 -26.79
N SER A 537 9.56 0.47 -28.08
CA SER A 537 9.17 -0.46 -29.16
C SER A 537 10.22 -1.55 -29.36
N GLY A 538 9.80 -2.66 -29.97
CA GLY A 538 10.66 -3.76 -30.37
C GLY A 538 10.53 -5.00 -29.47
N ALA A 539 10.57 -6.16 -30.10
CA ALA A 539 10.55 -7.47 -29.45
C ALA A 539 11.86 -8.27 -29.67
N VAL A 540 12.92 -7.58 -30.16
CA VAL A 540 14.25 -8.12 -30.49
C VAL A 540 14.83 -9.00 -29.39
N GLY A 541 14.63 -8.62 -28.13
CA GLY A 541 15.12 -9.39 -27.00
C GLY A 541 14.50 -8.98 -25.66
N TYR A 542 13.94 -9.94 -24.94
CA TYR A 542 13.38 -9.74 -23.61
C TYR A 542 13.40 -11.02 -22.77
N LEU A 543 13.45 -10.85 -21.44
CA LEU A 543 13.17 -11.93 -20.50
C LEU A 543 11.68 -11.96 -20.20
N ILE A 544 11.11 -13.15 -20.12
CA ILE A 544 9.74 -13.34 -19.67
C ILE A 544 9.69 -14.41 -18.57
N SER A 545 9.05 -14.07 -17.46
CA SER A 545 8.81 -15.04 -16.39
C SER A 545 7.70 -16.00 -16.79
N ARG A 546 7.65 -17.16 -16.13
CA ARG A 546 6.55 -18.09 -16.35
C ARG A 546 5.17 -17.44 -16.14
N GLU A 547 5.05 -16.59 -15.12
CA GLU A 547 3.81 -15.85 -14.86
C GLU A 547 3.50 -14.84 -15.99
N GLY A 548 4.54 -14.16 -16.51
CA GLY A 548 4.43 -13.34 -17.70
C GLY A 548 3.88 -14.11 -18.90
N ALA A 549 4.49 -15.25 -19.19
CA ALA A 549 4.10 -16.14 -20.28
C ALA A 549 2.65 -16.62 -20.12
N LYS A 550 2.22 -17.02 -18.91
CA LYS A 550 0.83 -17.42 -18.64
C LYS A 550 -0.15 -16.32 -19.01
N ARG A 551 0.07 -15.10 -18.52
CA ARG A 551 -0.87 -13.97 -18.72
C ARG A 551 -0.91 -13.50 -20.16
N MET A 552 0.23 -13.52 -20.85
CA MET A 552 0.29 -13.12 -22.25
C MET A 552 -0.24 -14.20 -23.21
N SER A 553 -0.30 -15.47 -22.79
CA SER A 553 -0.81 -16.60 -23.58
C SER A 553 -2.29 -16.94 -23.35
N VAL A 554 -3.04 -16.10 -22.64
CA VAL A 554 -4.48 -16.31 -22.39
C VAL A 554 -5.27 -16.26 -23.71
N PRO A 555 -6.24 -17.16 -23.94
CA PRO A 555 -7.12 -17.13 -25.13
C PRO A 555 -7.83 -15.78 -25.29
N GLY A 556 -8.08 -15.39 -26.55
CA GLY A 556 -8.80 -14.17 -26.90
C GLY A 556 -8.19 -13.43 -28.10
N THR A 557 -8.92 -12.44 -28.61
CA THR A 557 -8.55 -11.71 -29.82
C THR A 557 -7.46 -10.66 -29.58
N ARG A 558 -6.38 -10.74 -30.34
CA ARG A 558 -5.27 -9.75 -30.35
C ARG A 558 -5.51 -8.72 -31.42
N THR A 559 -5.54 -7.46 -31.00
CA THR A 559 -5.82 -6.30 -31.87
C THR A 559 -4.58 -5.47 -32.20
N TRP A 560 -3.43 -5.85 -31.67
CA TRP A 560 -2.18 -5.14 -31.78
C TRP A 560 -1.01 -6.12 -31.96
N PRO A 561 0.05 -5.72 -32.68
CA PRO A 561 1.25 -6.54 -32.81
C PRO A 561 1.94 -6.77 -31.45
N VAL A 562 2.76 -7.83 -31.37
CA VAL A 562 3.41 -8.27 -30.12
C VAL A 562 4.31 -7.20 -29.52
N ASP A 563 4.99 -6.44 -30.36
CA ASP A 563 5.84 -5.31 -29.97
C ASP A 563 5.02 -4.19 -29.29
N THR A 564 3.72 -4.10 -29.56
CA THR A 564 2.79 -3.15 -28.94
C THR A 564 2.14 -3.76 -27.70
N ASP A 565 1.84 -5.05 -27.69
CA ASP A 565 1.24 -5.73 -26.54
C ASP A 565 2.17 -5.82 -25.34
N THR A 566 3.45 -6.09 -25.59
CA THR A 566 4.49 -6.09 -24.54
C THR A 566 4.66 -4.71 -23.90
N ARG A 567 4.31 -3.62 -24.62
CA ARG A 567 4.34 -2.23 -24.11
C ARG A 567 3.15 -1.83 -23.26
N ARG A 568 2.18 -2.73 -23.08
CA ARG A 568 0.92 -2.48 -22.38
C ARG A 568 0.80 -3.35 -21.15
N PRO A 569 1.73 -3.25 -20.18
CA PRO A 569 1.71 -4.09 -18.99
C PRO A 569 0.40 -3.99 -18.20
N TRP A 570 -0.31 -2.86 -18.26
CA TRP A 570 -1.62 -2.68 -17.62
C TRP A 570 -2.74 -3.55 -18.21
N VAL A 571 -2.64 -3.97 -19.47
CA VAL A 571 -3.61 -4.89 -20.10
C VAL A 571 -3.45 -6.29 -19.53
N TRP A 572 -2.20 -6.69 -19.30
CA TRP A 572 -1.82 -8.03 -18.84
C TRP A 572 -1.62 -8.12 -17.33
N GLY A 573 -1.74 -6.99 -16.61
CA GLY A 573 -1.43 -6.88 -15.19
C GLY A 573 0.04 -7.17 -14.84
N LEU A 574 0.98 -6.98 -15.79
CA LEU A 574 2.37 -7.40 -15.64
C LEU A 574 3.28 -6.34 -15.02
N GLU A 575 4.21 -6.77 -14.17
CA GLU A 575 5.35 -5.95 -13.81
C GLU A 575 6.38 -5.97 -14.94
N SER A 576 6.46 -4.86 -15.68
CA SER A 576 7.43 -4.66 -16.77
C SER A 576 8.58 -3.77 -16.31
N TYR A 577 9.80 -4.20 -16.63
CA TYR A 577 11.06 -3.53 -16.36
C TYR A 577 11.93 -3.44 -17.62
N GLY A 578 13.03 -2.73 -17.53
CA GLY A 578 14.05 -2.73 -18.58
C GLY A 578 15.43 -2.50 -18.02
N VAL A 579 16.41 -2.52 -18.93
CA VAL A 579 17.82 -2.30 -18.60
C VAL A 579 18.39 -1.16 -19.44
N VAL A 580 19.08 -0.23 -18.79
CA VAL A 580 19.74 0.93 -19.43
C VAL A 580 21.21 0.97 -19.00
N PRO A 581 22.19 1.04 -19.92
CA PRO A 581 22.04 0.91 -21.38
C PRO A 581 21.50 -0.48 -21.79
N PRO A 582 20.83 -0.60 -22.96
CA PRO A 582 20.29 -1.87 -23.44
C PRO A 582 21.41 -2.89 -23.68
N ILE A 583 21.08 -4.16 -23.48
CA ILE A 583 22.04 -5.28 -23.60
C ILE A 583 22.00 -5.86 -25.01
N ILE A 584 20.81 -5.87 -25.62
CA ILE A 584 20.57 -6.40 -26.95
C ILE A 584 20.35 -5.22 -27.92
N SER A 585 20.90 -5.34 -29.12
CA SER A 585 20.75 -4.39 -30.23
C SER A 585 20.46 -5.15 -31.52
N HIS A 586 20.02 -4.46 -32.59
CA HIS A 586 19.96 -5.11 -33.91
C HIS A 586 21.37 -5.32 -34.45
N SER A 587 21.57 -6.45 -35.12
CA SER A 587 22.69 -6.64 -36.02
C SER A 587 22.51 -5.72 -37.23
N GLY A 588 23.40 -4.74 -37.42
CA GLY A 588 23.39 -3.88 -38.62
C GLY A 588 23.76 -4.61 -39.92
N ILE A 589 23.96 -5.94 -39.84
CA ILE A 589 24.37 -6.82 -40.93
C ILE A 589 23.16 -7.24 -41.79
N PHE A 590 21.97 -7.29 -41.20
CA PHE A 590 20.75 -7.72 -41.89
C PHE A 590 19.73 -6.58 -41.95
N THR A 591 19.17 -6.31 -43.12
CA THR A 591 17.99 -5.44 -43.26
C THR A 591 16.76 -6.18 -42.74
N GLY A 592 16.06 -5.60 -41.77
CA GLY A 592 14.89 -6.22 -41.15
C GLY A 592 13.82 -6.60 -42.19
N SER A 593 13.49 -7.88 -42.29
CA SER A 593 12.59 -8.43 -43.31
C SER A 593 11.11 -8.01 -43.18
N ILE A 594 10.75 -7.28 -42.13
CA ILE A 594 9.39 -6.80 -41.83
C ILE A 594 9.31 -5.26 -41.95
N VAL A 595 10.41 -4.58 -42.30
CA VAL A 595 10.50 -3.10 -42.24
C VAL A 595 9.78 -2.40 -43.41
N GLU A 596 9.35 -3.10 -44.46
CA GLU A 596 8.94 -2.41 -45.69
C GLU A 596 7.46 -2.00 -45.80
N ARG A 597 6.58 -2.26 -44.82
CA ARG A 597 5.15 -1.88 -44.96
C ARG A 597 4.39 -1.52 -43.70
N SER A 598 5.04 -1.11 -42.60
CA SER A 598 4.29 -0.40 -41.55
C SER A 598 3.96 1.00 -42.08
N ARG A 599 2.75 1.16 -42.64
CA ARG A 599 2.20 2.47 -43.00
C ARG A 599 2.42 3.39 -41.82
N ARG A 600 3.34 4.37 -41.97
CA ARG A 600 3.42 5.57 -41.13
C ARG A 600 2.01 6.11 -40.98
N ARG A 601 1.31 5.78 -39.91
CA ARG A 601 0.05 6.44 -39.54
C ARG A 601 0.43 7.87 -39.15
N ARG A 602 0.49 8.74 -40.15
CA ARG A 602 0.62 10.20 -39.98
C ARG A 602 -0.71 10.71 -39.43
N GLY A 603 -0.63 11.47 -38.35
CA GLY A 603 -1.74 12.25 -37.81
C GLY A 603 -1.74 12.29 -36.28
N LEU A 604 -1.85 13.50 -35.71
CA LEU A 604 -2.35 13.66 -34.35
C LEU A 604 -3.75 13.06 -34.29
N ARG A 605 -3.93 11.98 -33.52
CA ARG A 605 -5.26 11.51 -33.12
C ARG A 605 -5.29 11.34 -31.61
N LEU A 606 -6.30 11.94 -30.98
CA LEU A 606 -6.80 11.45 -29.70
C LEU A 606 -6.97 9.92 -29.80
N GLY A 607 -6.45 9.16 -28.83
CA GLY A 607 -6.61 7.70 -28.77
C GLY A 607 -5.36 6.84 -29.08
N SER A 608 -4.17 7.21 -28.61
CA SER A 608 -3.04 6.27 -28.61
C SER A 608 -3.33 5.10 -27.65
N PRO A 609 -3.08 3.83 -28.04
CA PRO A 609 -3.28 2.67 -27.16
C PRO A 609 -2.34 2.68 -25.93
N LEU A 610 -1.30 3.53 -25.98
CA LEU A 610 -0.34 3.74 -24.89
C LEU A 610 -0.66 4.99 -24.05
N ARG A 611 -1.68 5.78 -24.43
CA ARG A 611 -2.11 7.00 -23.74
C ARG A 611 -3.60 6.93 -23.45
N THR A 612 -3.95 6.04 -22.52
CA THR A 612 -5.31 5.92 -21.98
C THR A 612 -5.31 6.39 -20.52
N PRO A 613 -6.47 6.76 -19.96
CA PRO A 613 -6.59 7.04 -18.53
C PRO A 613 -6.08 5.85 -17.68
N VAL A 614 -6.31 4.63 -18.15
CA VAL A 614 -5.83 3.40 -17.51
C VAL A 614 -4.30 3.32 -17.51
N SER A 615 -3.64 3.62 -18.64
CA SER A 615 -2.18 3.63 -18.71
C SER A 615 -1.58 4.75 -17.86
N ALA A 616 -2.22 5.92 -17.80
CA ALA A 616 -1.79 7.02 -16.95
C ALA A 616 -1.87 6.65 -15.47
N LEU A 617 -3.02 6.11 -15.02
CA LEU A 617 -3.20 5.65 -13.65
C LEU A 617 -2.22 4.53 -13.27
N TRP A 618 -2.00 3.57 -14.19
CA TRP A 618 -1.01 2.52 -14.01
C TRP A 618 0.40 3.10 -13.80
N ASN A 619 0.81 4.03 -14.66
CA ASN A 619 2.13 4.64 -14.57
C ASN A 619 2.30 5.51 -13.32
N VAL A 620 1.28 6.29 -12.91
CA VAL A 620 1.30 7.05 -11.65
C VAL A 620 1.46 6.11 -10.46
N ARG A 621 0.73 4.99 -10.44
CA ARG A 621 0.82 3.99 -9.37
C ARG A 621 2.19 3.33 -9.29
N ARG A 622 2.84 3.03 -10.42
CA ARG A 622 4.12 2.30 -10.44
C ARG A 622 5.35 3.19 -10.34
N LEU A 623 5.31 4.38 -10.93
CA LEU A 623 6.42 5.35 -10.86
C LEU A 623 6.35 6.20 -9.60
N GLY A 624 5.15 6.44 -9.06
CA GLY A 624 4.88 7.48 -8.06
C GLY A 624 4.55 8.80 -8.76
N PHE A 625 3.67 9.61 -8.15
CA PHE A 625 3.18 10.85 -8.77
C PHE A 625 4.28 11.85 -9.12
N GLY A 626 5.21 12.11 -8.18
CA GLY A 626 6.34 13.01 -8.42
C GLY A 626 7.26 12.54 -9.54
N TRP A 627 7.62 11.24 -9.57
CA TRP A 627 8.47 10.71 -10.62
C TRP A 627 7.75 10.64 -11.98
N TRP A 628 6.44 10.39 -11.96
CA TRP A 628 5.61 10.45 -13.16
C TRP A 628 5.58 11.87 -13.74
N LEU A 629 5.43 12.91 -12.92
CA LEU A 629 5.53 14.31 -13.34
C LEU A 629 6.92 14.62 -13.90
N TYR A 630 7.99 14.19 -13.22
CA TYR A 630 9.35 14.33 -13.73
C TYR A 630 9.51 13.66 -15.10
N CYS A 631 9.05 12.42 -15.26
CA CYS A 631 9.09 11.73 -16.54
C CYS A 631 8.21 12.41 -17.61
N LEU A 632 7.08 13.00 -17.23
CA LEU A 632 6.23 13.76 -18.14
C LEU A 632 6.97 14.99 -18.65
N TRP A 633 7.59 15.75 -17.76
CA TRP A 633 8.41 16.92 -18.08
C TRP A 633 9.62 16.53 -18.94
N ALA A 634 10.45 15.58 -18.48
CA ALA A 634 11.67 15.15 -19.16
C ALA A 634 11.39 14.55 -20.56
N ASN A 635 10.30 13.80 -20.72
CA ASN A 635 9.91 13.32 -22.06
C ASN A 635 9.37 14.44 -22.95
N SER A 636 8.79 15.50 -22.38
CA SER A 636 8.30 16.65 -23.14
C SER A 636 9.46 17.54 -23.59
N THR A 637 10.46 17.77 -22.73
CA THR A 637 11.69 18.48 -23.10
C THR A 637 12.50 17.72 -24.14
N LEU A 638 12.65 16.40 -24.01
CA LEU A 638 13.29 15.56 -25.04
C LEU A 638 12.59 15.65 -26.40
N ARG A 639 11.25 15.81 -26.43
CA ARG A 639 10.49 16.01 -27.67
C ARG A 639 10.71 17.38 -28.29
N LEU A 640 10.93 18.40 -27.48
CA LEU A 640 11.20 19.75 -27.95
C LEU A 640 12.65 19.88 -28.45
N SER A 641 13.60 19.19 -27.82
CA SER A 641 15.02 19.20 -28.22
C SER A 641 15.32 18.31 -29.43
N THR A 642 14.51 17.28 -29.69
CA THR A 642 14.59 16.45 -30.90
C THR A 642 13.56 16.94 -31.92
N GLY A 643 13.90 18.01 -32.65
CA GLY A 643 13.04 18.56 -33.70
C GLY A 643 12.62 17.50 -34.73
N PRO A 644 11.51 17.72 -35.48
CA PRO A 644 10.92 16.70 -36.36
C PRO A 644 11.83 16.18 -37.49
N ASN A 645 12.96 16.85 -37.78
CA ASN A 645 13.86 16.51 -38.89
C ASN A 645 15.12 15.71 -38.53
N SER A 646 15.42 15.39 -37.26
CA SER A 646 16.69 14.74 -36.90
C SER A 646 16.66 13.20 -36.90
N ARG A 647 15.64 12.56 -37.48
CA ARG A 647 15.49 11.08 -37.49
C ARG A 647 15.93 10.41 -38.80
N SER A 648 16.44 11.16 -39.78
CA SER A 648 16.82 10.63 -41.11
C SER A 648 18.32 10.64 -41.42
N SER A 649 19.19 11.00 -40.48
CA SER A 649 20.63 11.12 -40.76
C SER A 649 21.45 10.41 -39.68
N MET A 650 21.47 9.08 -39.69
CA MET A 650 22.53 8.28 -39.06
C MET A 650 22.46 6.87 -39.66
N THR A 651 22.79 6.77 -40.94
CA THR A 651 23.06 5.51 -41.64
C THR A 651 24.12 5.76 -42.70
N THR A 652 25.25 6.33 -42.29
CA THR A 652 26.48 6.35 -43.09
C THR A 652 27.64 6.47 -42.10
N GLN A 653 28.25 5.34 -41.73
CA GLN A 653 29.67 5.35 -41.45
C GLN A 653 30.39 5.52 -42.80
N PRO A 654 31.30 6.47 -42.96
CA PRO A 654 32.14 6.52 -44.15
C PRO A 654 33.13 5.35 -44.11
N SER A 655 33.22 4.66 -45.24
CA SER A 655 34.25 3.68 -45.60
C SER A 655 35.64 4.29 -45.41
N LEU A 656 36.47 3.63 -44.62
CA LEU A 656 37.92 3.80 -44.68
C LEU A 656 38.41 3.02 -45.90
N GLU A 657 38.65 3.73 -46.99
CA GLU A 657 39.40 3.24 -48.15
C GLU A 657 40.67 4.07 -48.29
N SER A 658 41.79 3.38 -48.47
CA SER A 658 43.14 3.90 -48.56
C SER A 658 43.44 4.57 -49.90
N THR A 659 44.17 5.69 -49.87
CA THR A 659 45.17 6.10 -50.88
C THR A 659 46.11 7.10 -50.19
N ARG A 660 47.39 6.76 -50.01
CA ARG A 660 48.51 7.25 -50.84
C ARG A 660 48.55 8.78 -50.95
N ASP A 661 49.44 9.40 -50.18
CA ASP A 661 50.66 10.04 -50.69
C ASP A 661 51.75 10.01 -49.62
#